data_AF-A0AAU9CUS5-F1
#
_entry.id   AF-A0AAU9CUS5-F1
#
_cell.length_a   1.000
_cell.length_b   1.000
_cell.length_c   1.000
_cell.angle_alpha   90.00
_cell.angle_beta   90.00
_cell.angle_gamma   90.00
#
_symmetry.space_group_name_H-M   'P 1'
#
loop_
_entity.id
_entity.type
_entity.pdbx_description
1 polymer ?
#
loop_
_entity_poly.entity_id
_entity_poly.type
_entity_poly.pdbx_seq_one_letter_code
_entity_poly.pdbx_strand_id
1 'polypeptide(L)'
;MIRHSLLWGALLLSGVAAAATDPTKPKNDYNITINYELGMHCTGFDFSYCCILPPYNSIQSQVVKTARGPHDKPRLLGADPKDPMILVDGNKRFKLEYGHVDNTYSEGAKLYYWTVPYDVDGDGKYEASENVANAYWTHLYVYKDLKGSNPKHTSKDSEKQRVGIEIPVPVDNGPAGAAVPSPMKGGHLHYTGEAGTIVFTKSPVLENVPIMLTHPGIWDALGLPLTPFWDSTVTKNPITIVESDIRPYQEAWVRMVDAKTGEPVLDSHTGKPIEFHGTNPIDVPNCSNCHSNENANGDRYTLYKREFAFWKGLGASDYIAGLKATSISILQIHDAKHGTKFTANYNPDSRSLANRLGRDPVLCQKCHADNVIGVLASKGVVEALTGQQVPGDVRIPPLSEALHRAHQTVRPLPDSQGRTGTCAGCHPAHRQDGSLDGYPITPDGRNHYANADNRDTKGGCFAGRDVHSNPNKDKDGVETPEHLNAIGKWLQANVSKIGNGQHGKGLWCTNCHNQLSRELYQRDHITHAFRQEGETLRNKSLEAIALAIGVTEKELVERYLDPKVMLDKNGHDDPAESGILLNWAKERTEADIAVIAMQGGKPLIHKDEDGDPSVTILSADPMVDPDSLKLPRGADDAIAVPYRAADHGRDYWLAPGEPHCADCHEAPYVEGQGGIAYPINQPGKYSLMRYSKGHAGLACQACHQSIHGLYPVTPRVDTTTYKQAPQYNPDGSHGPLKCAACHETNQYGVPLIAEGKTWKGKKIDKDFDAAVTWMHASAPDLGGRNPR
;
A
#
# COMPACT_ATOMS: atom_id res chain seq x y z
N MET A 1 -39.25 -18.87 -58.45
CA MET A 1 -39.85 -20.05 -57.78
C MET A 1 -38.72 -20.67 -56.98
N ILE A 2 -38.74 -20.86 -55.66
CA ILE A 2 -39.77 -21.38 -54.76
C ILE A 2 -39.61 -20.69 -53.39
N ARG A 3 -40.73 -20.32 -52.77
CA ARG A 3 -40.85 -19.76 -51.41
C ARG A 3 -40.54 -20.83 -50.36
N HIS A 4 -39.87 -20.49 -49.26
CA HIS A 4 -39.97 -21.22 -47.99
C HIS A 4 -40.28 -20.21 -46.87
N SER A 5 -41.39 -20.48 -46.18
CA SER A 5 -41.95 -19.72 -45.06
C SER A 5 -41.33 -20.22 -43.75
N LEU A 6 -40.82 -19.33 -42.91
CA LEU A 6 -40.41 -19.64 -41.54
C LEU A 6 -41.45 -19.06 -40.57
N LEU A 7 -42.09 -19.96 -39.83
CA LEU A 7 -42.99 -19.66 -38.72
C LEU A 7 -42.23 -18.95 -37.59
N TRP A 8 -42.78 -17.83 -37.12
CA TRP A 8 -42.40 -17.21 -35.86
C TRP A 8 -43.07 -17.95 -34.70
N GLY A 9 -42.28 -18.64 -33.88
CA GLY A 9 -42.70 -19.12 -32.56
C GLY A 9 -42.48 -18.03 -31.52
N ALA A 10 -43.55 -17.55 -30.90
CA ALA A 10 -43.49 -16.63 -29.77
C ALA A 10 -43.04 -17.40 -28.51
N LEU A 11 -41.79 -17.19 -28.08
CA LEU A 11 -41.38 -17.53 -26.72
C LEU A 11 -41.90 -16.45 -25.78
N LEU A 12 -42.86 -16.81 -24.93
CA LEU A 12 -43.24 -16.03 -23.76
C LEU A 12 -42.07 -16.05 -22.76
N LEU A 13 -41.23 -15.02 -22.81
CA LEU A 13 -40.32 -14.68 -21.71
C LEU A 13 -41.19 -14.22 -20.53
N SER A 14 -41.40 -15.10 -19.56
CA SER A 14 -41.89 -14.72 -18.24
C SER A 14 -40.79 -13.91 -17.56
N GLY A 15 -40.80 -12.59 -17.79
CA GLY A 15 -40.00 -11.65 -17.03
C GLY A 15 -40.43 -11.71 -15.56
N VAL A 16 -39.61 -12.35 -14.73
CA VAL A 16 -39.62 -12.08 -13.30
C VAL A 16 -39.15 -10.64 -13.16
N ALA A 17 -40.09 -9.71 -12.97
CA ALA A 17 -39.75 -8.36 -12.59
C ALA A 17 -38.95 -8.45 -11.29
N ALA A 18 -37.65 -8.17 -11.35
CA ALA A 18 -36.84 -7.99 -10.15
C ALA A 18 -37.52 -6.88 -9.35
N ALA A 19 -38.05 -7.20 -8.17
CA ALA A 19 -38.57 -6.21 -7.26
C ALA A 19 -37.47 -5.16 -7.04
N ALA A 20 -37.77 -3.89 -7.32
CA ALA A 20 -36.82 -2.81 -7.08
C ALA A 20 -36.41 -2.85 -5.60
N THR A 21 -35.11 -2.93 -5.33
CA THR A 21 -34.57 -2.94 -3.97
C THR A 21 -34.93 -1.63 -3.28
N ASP A 22 -35.53 -1.71 -2.10
CA ASP A 22 -35.85 -0.54 -1.28
C ASP A 22 -34.55 0.18 -0.92
N PRO A 23 -34.29 1.41 -1.42
CA PRO A 23 -33.01 2.09 -1.23
C PRO A 23 -32.76 2.48 0.23
N THR A 24 -33.79 2.39 1.08
CA THR A 24 -33.70 2.77 2.49
C THR A 24 -33.32 1.61 3.41
N LYS A 25 -33.23 0.39 2.90
CA LYS A 25 -32.99 -0.82 3.70
C LYS A 25 -31.74 -1.57 3.25
N PRO A 26 -31.04 -2.25 4.17
CA PRO A 26 -29.97 -3.15 3.80
C PRO A 26 -30.49 -4.22 2.83
N LYS A 27 -29.72 -4.47 1.77
CA LYS A 27 -30.09 -5.47 0.75
C LYS A 27 -29.46 -6.84 0.95
N ASN A 28 -28.55 -6.98 1.92
CA ASN A 28 -27.86 -8.22 2.27
C ASN A 28 -28.04 -8.49 3.77
N ASP A 29 -28.09 -9.76 4.19
CA ASP A 29 -28.04 -10.16 5.60
C ASP A 29 -26.67 -9.83 6.23
N TYR A 30 -25.61 -9.95 5.44
CA TYR A 30 -24.24 -9.65 5.83
C TYR A 30 -23.54 -8.88 4.70
N ASN A 31 -22.71 -7.92 5.06
CA ASN A 31 -21.76 -7.28 4.16
C ASN A 31 -20.35 -7.77 4.50
N ILE A 32 -19.61 -8.22 3.48
CA ILE A 32 -18.19 -8.59 3.60
C ILE A 32 -17.37 -7.58 2.81
N THR A 33 -16.59 -6.73 3.50
CA THR A 33 -15.70 -5.79 2.82
C THR A 33 -14.44 -6.50 2.33
N ILE A 34 -13.85 -6.03 1.23
CA ILE A 34 -12.64 -6.62 0.65
C ILE A 34 -11.69 -5.49 0.29
N ASN A 35 -10.68 -5.33 1.13
CA ASN A 35 -9.68 -4.26 1.08
C ASN A 35 -8.27 -4.88 1.05
N TYR A 36 -7.26 -4.01 1.06
CA TYR A 36 -5.85 -4.37 0.97
C TYR A 36 -4.99 -3.25 1.58
N GLU A 37 -3.88 -3.60 2.19
CA GLU A 37 -3.02 -2.85 3.11
C GLU A 37 -2.26 -1.67 2.49
N LEU A 38 -1.75 -1.80 1.27
CA LEU A 38 -0.74 -0.89 0.70
C LEU A 38 -1.30 0.05 -0.36
N GLY A 39 -2.60 -0.04 -0.69
CA GLY A 39 -3.19 0.78 -1.76
C GLY A 39 -2.75 0.41 -3.19
N MET A 40 -1.64 -0.31 -3.35
CA MET A 40 -1.32 -1.26 -4.45
C MET A 40 0.05 -1.91 -4.27
N HIS A 41 0.30 -2.96 -5.05
CA HIS A 41 1.58 -3.65 -5.07
C HIS A 41 2.24 -3.53 -6.45
N CYS A 42 3.53 -3.24 -6.47
CA CYS A 42 4.34 -3.29 -7.68
C CYS A 42 5.21 -4.53 -7.60
N THR A 43 5.21 -5.37 -8.63
CA THR A 43 6.09 -6.54 -8.66
C THR A 43 6.78 -6.63 -10.00
N GLY A 44 8.07 -6.98 -9.99
CA GLY A 44 8.61 -7.68 -11.16
C GLY A 44 8.01 -9.08 -11.19
N PHE A 45 7.90 -9.68 -12.37
CA PHE A 45 7.44 -11.07 -12.50
C PHE A 45 8.55 -12.02 -12.95
N ASP A 46 9.77 -11.50 -13.02
CA ASP A 46 10.95 -12.22 -13.43
C ASP A 46 12.12 -11.85 -12.52
N PHE A 47 12.41 -12.74 -11.57
CA PHE A 47 13.44 -12.52 -10.56
C PHE A 47 14.79 -13.16 -10.94
N SER A 48 14.96 -13.64 -12.17
CA SER A 48 16.18 -14.30 -12.63
C SER A 48 17.45 -13.45 -12.50
N TYR A 49 17.34 -12.12 -12.54
CA TYR A 49 18.48 -11.20 -12.56
C TYR A 49 18.47 -10.23 -11.38
N CYS A 50 17.41 -9.45 -11.26
CA CYS A 50 17.14 -8.54 -10.17
C CYS A 50 15.67 -8.11 -10.23
N CYS A 51 15.11 -7.70 -9.10
CA CYS A 51 13.79 -7.09 -9.02
C CYS A 51 13.78 -5.99 -7.96
N ILE A 52 12.89 -5.02 -8.10
CA ILE A 52 12.77 -3.90 -7.15
C ILE A 52 12.02 -4.31 -5.90
N LEU A 53 10.93 -5.08 -6.01
CA LEU A 53 10.12 -5.54 -4.89
C LEU A 53 9.61 -6.97 -5.12
N PRO A 54 9.57 -7.83 -4.08
CA PRO A 54 8.91 -9.14 -4.16
C PRO A 54 7.39 -8.99 -4.31
N PRO A 55 6.69 -10.02 -4.84
CA PRO A 55 5.24 -10.01 -4.87
C PRO A 55 4.70 -10.11 -3.45
N TYR A 56 3.74 -9.24 -3.14
CA TYR A 56 3.02 -9.19 -1.88
C TYR A 56 1.65 -8.60 -2.19
N ASN A 57 0.59 -9.06 -1.54
CA ASN A 57 -0.75 -8.47 -1.58
C ASN A 57 -1.56 -9.03 -0.42
N SER A 58 -2.72 -8.45 -0.11
CA SER A 58 -3.60 -9.06 0.89
C SER A 58 -5.06 -8.91 0.58
N ILE A 59 -5.85 -9.85 1.10
CA ILE A 59 -7.27 -9.62 1.32
C ILE A 59 -7.43 -9.23 2.78
N GLN A 60 -8.01 -8.06 3.02
CA GLN A 60 -8.43 -7.61 4.35
C GLN A 60 -9.93 -7.39 4.36
N SER A 61 -10.62 -8.01 5.29
CA SER A 61 -12.07 -8.04 5.34
C SER A 61 -12.63 -7.75 6.72
N GLN A 62 -13.79 -7.11 6.73
CA GLN A 62 -14.66 -7.01 7.89
C GLN A 62 -16.05 -7.52 7.51
N VAL A 63 -16.69 -8.22 8.44
CA VAL A 63 -18.03 -8.79 8.23
C VAL A 63 -19.02 -8.06 9.11
N VAL A 64 -19.98 -7.40 8.49
CA VAL A 64 -21.06 -6.68 9.18
C VAL A 64 -22.36 -7.43 8.98
N LYS A 65 -22.97 -7.89 10.07
CA LYS A 65 -24.37 -8.30 10.07
C LYS A 65 -25.25 -7.07 10.03
N THR A 66 -26.12 -6.98 9.03
CA THR A 66 -26.97 -5.80 8.81
C THR A 66 -28.15 -5.78 9.78
N ALA A 67 -28.77 -4.59 9.92
CA ALA A 67 -29.99 -4.42 10.71
C ALA A 67 -31.16 -5.16 10.06
N ARG A 68 -32.03 -5.76 10.88
CA ARG A 68 -33.27 -6.44 10.45
C ARG A 68 -34.53 -5.62 10.68
N GLY A 69 -34.37 -4.43 11.23
CA GLY A 69 -35.45 -3.52 11.56
C GLY A 69 -34.95 -2.09 11.76
N PRO A 70 -35.87 -1.12 11.86
CA PRO A 70 -35.58 0.31 11.85
C PRO A 70 -34.67 0.78 13.00
N HIS A 71 -34.73 0.10 14.14
CA HIS A 71 -33.97 0.47 15.35
C HIS A 71 -32.98 -0.62 15.78
N ASP A 72 -32.76 -1.63 14.95
CA ASP A 72 -31.76 -2.66 15.20
C ASP A 72 -30.36 -2.12 14.94
N LYS A 73 -29.40 -2.55 15.77
CA LYS A 73 -27.99 -2.22 15.58
C LYS A 73 -27.32 -3.27 14.67
N PRO A 74 -26.67 -2.85 13.58
CA PRO A 74 -25.73 -3.70 12.86
C PRO A 74 -24.62 -4.15 13.79
N ARG A 75 -23.99 -5.28 13.47
CA ARG A 75 -22.93 -5.86 14.30
C ARG A 75 -21.73 -6.24 13.45
N LEU A 76 -20.57 -5.70 13.81
CA LEU A 76 -19.28 -6.18 13.33
C LEU A 76 -19.00 -7.56 13.96
N LEU A 77 -18.67 -8.56 13.13
CA LEU A 77 -18.48 -9.93 13.57
C LEU A 77 -17.00 -10.29 13.69
N GLY A 78 -16.65 -10.92 14.81
CA GLY A 78 -15.33 -11.47 15.07
C GLY A 78 -15.33 -13.00 15.07
N ALA A 79 -14.21 -13.57 15.47
CA ALA A 79 -14.02 -15.02 15.51
C ALA A 79 -14.39 -15.66 16.86
N ASP A 80 -14.50 -16.99 16.85
CA ASP A 80 -14.46 -17.81 18.05
C ASP A 80 -13.12 -17.56 18.79
N PRO A 81 -13.14 -17.26 20.10
CA PRO A 81 -11.90 -17.02 20.86
C PRO A 81 -10.91 -18.18 20.84
N LYS A 82 -11.37 -19.40 20.54
CA LYS A 82 -10.54 -20.61 20.48
C LYS A 82 -10.09 -20.98 19.07
N ASP A 83 -10.73 -20.45 18.04
CA ASP A 83 -10.41 -20.74 16.65
C ASP A 83 -10.59 -19.47 15.79
N PRO A 84 -9.49 -18.78 15.45
CA PRO A 84 -9.53 -17.53 14.70
C PRO A 84 -9.98 -17.69 13.24
N MET A 85 -10.20 -18.92 12.74
CA MET A 85 -10.79 -19.14 11.42
C MET A 85 -12.32 -19.23 11.46
N ILE A 86 -12.94 -19.34 12.65
CA ILE A 86 -14.37 -19.54 12.80
C ILE A 86 -15.05 -18.21 13.09
N LEU A 87 -15.80 -17.68 12.14
CA LEU A 87 -16.65 -16.51 12.34
C LEU A 87 -17.92 -16.89 13.11
N VAL A 88 -18.32 -16.08 14.08
CA VAL A 88 -19.46 -16.37 14.96
C VAL A 88 -20.59 -15.33 14.87
N ASP A 89 -21.83 -15.81 14.71
CA ASP A 89 -23.06 -15.02 14.92
C ASP A 89 -24.03 -15.80 15.81
N GLY A 90 -23.96 -15.54 17.12
CA GLY A 90 -24.69 -16.32 18.11
C GLY A 90 -24.23 -17.78 18.09
N ASN A 91 -25.15 -18.70 17.80
CA ASN A 91 -24.82 -20.13 17.70
C ASN A 91 -24.38 -20.56 16.30
N LYS A 92 -24.45 -19.67 15.31
CA LYS A 92 -24.02 -19.96 13.93
C LYS A 92 -22.51 -19.83 13.84
N ARG A 93 -21.88 -20.77 13.13
CA ARG A 93 -20.44 -20.85 12.95
C ARG A 93 -20.14 -20.93 11.46
N PHE A 94 -19.27 -20.04 11.00
CA PHE A 94 -18.95 -19.89 9.59
C PHE A 94 -17.45 -19.87 9.38
N LYS A 95 -17.03 -20.03 8.13
CA LYS A 95 -15.69 -19.69 7.66
C LYS A 95 -15.79 -18.74 6.47
N LEU A 96 -14.70 -18.03 6.20
CA LEU A 96 -14.57 -17.15 5.05
C LEU A 96 -13.61 -17.76 4.06
N GLU A 97 -14.14 -18.37 3.00
CA GLU A 97 -13.34 -18.79 1.84
C GLU A 97 -12.97 -17.55 1.02
N TYR A 98 -11.80 -17.57 0.38
CA TYR A 98 -11.37 -16.51 -0.52
C TYR A 98 -10.70 -17.08 -1.76
N GLY A 99 -10.66 -16.29 -2.81
CA GLY A 99 -9.88 -16.57 -4.01
C GLY A 99 -9.89 -15.39 -4.98
N HIS A 100 -9.38 -15.64 -6.18
CA HIS A 100 -9.26 -14.63 -7.24
C HIS A 100 -9.89 -15.15 -8.52
N VAL A 101 -10.48 -14.25 -9.29
CA VAL A 101 -11.00 -14.55 -10.63
C VAL A 101 -9.81 -14.60 -11.58
N ASP A 102 -9.61 -15.76 -12.22
CA ASP A 102 -8.61 -15.94 -13.27
C ASP A 102 -7.16 -15.66 -12.80
N ASN A 103 -6.86 -15.83 -11.51
CA ASN A 103 -5.51 -15.67 -10.97
C ASN A 103 -5.25 -16.66 -9.82
N THR A 104 -5.29 -17.95 -10.14
CA THR A 104 -5.29 -19.04 -9.15
C THR A 104 -3.91 -19.62 -8.85
N TYR A 105 -2.88 -19.20 -9.58
CA TYR A 105 -1.47 -19.56 -9.35
C TYR A 105 -0.56 -18.42 -9.82
N SER A 106 0.67 -18.42 -9.35
CA SER A 106 1.67 -17.40 -9.66
C SER A 106 2.89 -18.01 -10.34
N GLU A 107 3.52 -18.99 -9.71
CA GLU A 107 4.78 -19.57 -10.19
C GLU A 107 4.64 -20.32 -11.52
N GLY A 108 5.68 -20.24 -12.35
CA GLY A 108 5.81 -21.00 -13.58
C GLY A 108 5.41 -20.17 -14.79
N ALA A 109 4.13 -20.18 -15.17
CA ALA A 109 3.71 -19.52 -16.40
C ALA A 109 3.69 -17.98 -16.30
N LYS A 110 3.53 -17.42 -15.09
CA LYS A 110 3.33 -15.98 -14.88
C LYS A 110 4.46 -15.30 -14.12
N LEU A 111 5.14 -16.03 -13.25
CA LEU A 111 6.16 -15.53 -12.34
C LEU A 111 7.31 -16.53 -12.24
N TYR A 112 8.54 -16.02 -12.23
CA TYR A 112 9.74 -16.74 -11.82
C TYR A 112 10.20 -16.22 -10.46
N TYR A 113 9.93 -16.96 -9.39
CA TYR A 113 10.27 -16.56 -8.02
C TYR A 113 10.79 -17.72 -7.17
N TRP A 114 10.00 -18.80 -7.02
CA TRP A 114 10.41 -19.98 -6.24
C TRP A 114 11.36 -20.90 -7.01
N THR A 115 11.29 -20.91 -8.35
CA THR A 115 12.18 -21.71 -9.20
C THR A 115 13.52 -21.03 -9.50
N VAL A 116 13.70 -19.78 -9.07
CA VAL A 116 14.96 -19.04 -9.24
C VAL A 116 15.89 -19.38 -8.08
N PRO A 117 17.01 -20.09 -8.31
CA PRO A 117 17.93 -20.46 -7.24
C PRO A 117 18.57 -19.22 -6.62
N TYR A 118 18.79 -19.28 -5.31
CA TYR A 118 19.51 -18.27 -4.55
C TYR A 118 20.16 -18.95 -3.34
N ASP A 119 21.47 -18.80 -3.16
CA ASP A 119 22.21 -19.35 -2.02
C ASP A 119 21.84 -18.55 -0.75
N VAL A 120 20.92 -19.09 0.06
CA VAL A 120 20.29 -18.36 1.17
C VAL A 120 21.24 -18.29 2.36
N ASP A 121 21.99 -19.36 2.61
CA ASP A 121 22.92 -19.47 3.74
C ASP A 121 24.39 -19.12 3.39
N GLY A 122 24.72 -19.01 2.11
CA GLY A 122 26.03 -18.61 1.61
C GLY A 122 27.05 -19.74 1.57
N ASP A 123 26.62 -21.01 1.61
CA ASP A 123 27.51 -22.18 1.63
C ASP A 123 27.95 -22.66 0.21
N GLY A 124 27.41 -22.04 -0.84
CA GLY A 124 27.69 -22.34 -2.24
C GLY A 124 26.92 -23.54 -2.79
N LYS A 125 25.97 -24.10 -2.02
CA LYS A 125 25.01 -25.12 -2.47
C LYS A 125 23.66 -24.46 -2.72
N TYR A 126 22.78 -25.25 -3.35
CA TYR A 126 21.42 -24.82 -3.70
C TYR A 126 20.47 -25.97 -3.36
N GLU A 127 20.07 -26.04 -2.10
CA GLU A 127 19.08 -27.00 -1.66
C GLU A 127 17.67 -26.65 -2.15
N ALA A 128 16.69 -27.53 -1.91
CA ALA A 128 15.34 -27.37 -2.46
C ALA A 128 14.62 -26.09 -1.99
N SER A 129 14.95 -25.56 -0.81
CA SER A 129 14.42 -24.30 -0.28
C SER A 129 15.27 -23.07 -0.61
N GLU A 130 16.39 -23.23 -1.30
CA GLU A 130 17.32 -22.13 -1.60
C GLU A 130 16.95 -21.44 -2.91
N ASN A 131 16.03 -20.50 -2.76
CA ASN A 131 15.46 -19.74 -3.87
C ASN A 131 15.14 -18.30 -3.45
N VAL A 132 14.86 -17.47 -4.45
CA VAL A 132 14.60 -16.05 -4.24
C VAL A 132 13.42 -15.80 -3.29
N ALA A 133 12.37 -16.63 -3.34
CA ALA A 133 11.21 -16.48 -2.46
C ALA A 133 11.54 -16.62 -0.98
N ASN A 134 12.45 -17.53 -0.65
CA ASN A 134 12.97 -17.70 0.70
C ASN A 134 14.03 -16.66 1.06
N ALA A 135 14.80 -16.18 0.08
CA ALA A 135 15.84 -15.18 0.30
C ALA A 135 15.30 -13.80 0.71
N TYR A 136 14.13 -13.36 0.22
CA TYR A 136 13.63 -12.00 0.48
C TYR A 136 13.24 -11.72 1.93
N TRP A 137 12.81 -12.74 2.68
CA TRP A 137 12.11 -12.55 3.95
C TRP A 137 12.92 -12.97 5.18
N THR A 138 14.20 -13.30 5.02
CA THR A 138 15.06 -13.85 6.08
C THR A 138 15.30 -12.90 7.26
N HIS A 139 14.96 -11.62 7.11
CA HIS A 139 15.02 -10.61 8.18
C HIS A 139 13.74 -10.56 9.04
N LEU A 140 12.66 -11.22 8.63
CA LEU A 140 11.41 -11.32 9.39
C LEU A 140 11.38 -12.63 10.17
N TYR A 141 10.88 -12.59 11.40
CA TYR A 141 10.80 -13.76 12.25
C TYR A 141 9.66 -13.72 13.26
N VAL A 142 9.31 -14.89 13.80
CA VAL A 142 8.41 -15.08 14.93
C VAL A 142 9.06 -15.97 15.99
N TYR A 143 8.55 -15.93 17.22
CA TYR A 143 8.95 -16.87 18.27
C TYR A 143 7.94 -18.00 18.48
N LYS A 144 6.67 -17.77 18.10
CA LYS A 144 5.58 -18.71 18.34
C LYS A 144 4.44 -18.58 17.35
N ASP A 145 3.95 -17.37 17.14
CA ASP A 145 2.77 -17.10 16.33
C ASP A 145 2.80 -15.69 15.73
N LEU A 146 1.88 -15.43 14.80
CA LEU A 146 1.68 -14.13 14.15
C LEU A 146 0.96 -13.11 15.05
N LYS A 147 0.89 -13.32 16.36
CA LYS A 147 0.33 -12.35 17.32
C LYS A 147 1.43 -11.57 18.05
N GLY A 148 2.68 -11.70 17.60
CA GLY A 148 3.84 -11.09 18.26
C GLY A 148 4.19 -11.76 19.60
N SER A 149 3.78 -13.02 19.82
CA SER A 149 4.08 -13.70 21.09
C SER A 149 5.58 -14.04 21.19
N ASN A 150 6.24 -13.56 22.25
CA ASN A 150 7.58 -13.95 22.66
C ASN A 150 7.55 -14.53 24.10
N PRO A 151 7.17 -15.80 24.27
CA PRO A 151 6.86 -16.38 25.59
C PRO A 151 8.09 -16.54 26.50
N LYS A 152 9.29 -16.64 25.91
CA LYS A 152 10.55 -16.73 26.65
C LYS A 152 11.14 -15.37 27.00
N HIS A 153 10.54 -14.27 26.51
CA HIS A 153 11.05 -12.91 26.64
C HIS A 153 12.53 -12.80 26.25
N THR A 154 12.90 -13.46 25.16
CA THR A 154 14.29 -13.62 24.68
C THR A 154 14.51 -12.86 23.38
N SER A 155 15.76 -12.52 23.07
CA SER A 155 16.17 -12.06 21.75
C SER A 155 17.15 -13.02 21.08
N LYS A 156 17.38 -14.19 21.66
CA LYS A 156 18.33 -15.18 21.15
C LYS A 156 18.02 -15.58 19.71
N ASP A 157 19.05 -15.58 18.88
CA ASP A 157 18.98 -15.94 17.48
C ASP A 157 18.56 -17.40 17.26
N SER A 158 18.91 -18.29 18.19
CA SER A 158 18.52 -19.71 18.16
C SER A 158 17.04 -19.97 18.46
N GLU A 159 16.33 -18.96 18.97
CA GLU A 159 14.91 -19.05 19.33
C GLU A 159 14.01 -18.37 18.28
N LYS A 160 14.61 -17.64 17.32
CA LYS A 160 13.90 -16.99 16.22
C LYS A 160 13.56 -18.03 15.14
N GLN A 161 12.30 -18.06 14.71
CA GLN A 161 11.89 -18.78 13.51
C GLN A 161 11.79 -17.77 12.36
N ARG A 162 12.84 -17.68 11.53
CA ARG A 162 12.92 -16.73 10.42
C ARG A 162 12.18 -17.27 9.20
N VAL A 163 11.46 -16.37 8.53
CA VAL A 163 10.79 -16.69 7.28
C VAL A 163 11.83 -16.91 6.19
N GLY A 164 11.68 -17.98 5.43
CA GLY A 164 12.61 -18.39 4.39
C GLY A 164 13.79 -19.25 4.85
N ILE A 165 14.03 -19.37 6.16
CA ILE A 165 15.06 -20.26 6.72
C ILE A 165 14.38 -21.38 7.51
N GLU A 166 13.99 -21.11 8.76
CA GLU A 166 13.30 -22.11 9.59
C GLU A 166 11.83 -22.30 9.16
N ILE A 167 11.22 -21.29 8.53
CA ILE A 167 9.87 -21.35 7.98
C ILE A 167 9.94 -21.11 6.46
N PRO A 168 10.13 -22.16 5.63
CA PRO A 168 10.14 -22.00 4.18
C PRO A 168 8.79 -21.46 3.66
N VAL A 169 8.85 -20.57 2.69
CA VAL A 169 7.69 -20.03 1.97
C VAL A 169 7.25 -21.03 0.89
N PRO A 170 6.07 -21.64 1.02
CA PRO A 170 5.59 -22.59 0.02
C PRO A 170 5.34 -21.93 -1.35
N VAL A 171 5.41 -22.71 -2.43
CA VAL A 171 5.08 -22.23 -3.78
C VAL A 171 3.64 -21.72 -3.84
N ASP A 172 3.46 -20.53 -4.43
CA ASP A 172 2.22 -19.77 -4.52
C ASP A 172 1.64 -19.30 -3.16
N ASN A 173 2.48 -19.27 -2.12
CA ASN A 173 2.11 -18.75 -0.81
C ASN A 173 2.91 -17.49 -0.45
N GLY A 174 2.28 -16.62 0.34
CA GLY A 174 2.95 -15.48 0.95
C GLY A 174 3.85 -15.86 2.12
N PRO A 175 4.72 -14.94 2.58
CA PRO A 175 5.56 -15.15 3.77
C PRO A 175 4.75 -15.39 5.06
N ALA A 176 3.49 -14.97 5.12
CA ALA A 176 2.57 -15.24 6.23
C ALA A 176 1.80 -16.56 6.08
N GLY A 177 2.02 -17.32 4.99
CA GLY A 177 1.42 -18.63 4.75
C GLY A 177 0.12 -18.64 3.96
N ALA A 178 -0.51 -17.48 3.69
CA ALA A 178 -1.71 -17.40 2.84
C ALA A 178 -1.41 -17.83 1.39
N ALA A 179 -2.38 -18.42 0.70
CA ALA A 179 -2.17 -19.09 -0.58
C ALA A 179 -3.03 -18.45 -1.68
N VAL A 180 -2.41 -18.11 -2.81
CA VAL A 180 -3.11 -17.71 -4.04
C VAL A 180 -4.11 -18.77 -4.54
N PRO A 181 -3.79 -20.09 -4.57
CA PRO A 181 -4.73 -21.13 -5.00
C PRO A 181 -5.84 -21.43 -3.97
N SER A 182 -6.24 -20.45 -3.16
CA SER A 182 -7.39 -20.59 -2.29
C SER A 182 -8.70 -20.55 -3.11
N PRO A 183 -9.72 -21.36 -2.78
CA PRO A 183 -9.81 -22.32 -1.68
C PRO A 183 -9.31 -23.73 -2.06
N MET A 184 -8.74 -23.95 -3.26
CA MET A 184 -8.30 -25.29 -3.72
C MET A 184 -7.32 -25.97 -2.76
N LYS A 185 -6.57 -25.18 -1.98
CA LYS A 185 -5.69 -25.66 -0.90
C LYS A 185 -6.28 -25.52 0.52
N GLY A 186 -7.59 -25.38 0.66
CA GLY A 186 -8.29 -25.20 1.95
C GLY A 186 -8.05 -23.84 2.62
N GLY A 187 -7.71 -22.81 1.85
CA GLY A 187 -7.45 -21.46 2.33
C GLY A 187 -8.71 -20.77 2.84
N HIS A 188 -8.60 -20.16 4.02
CA HIS A 188 -9.65 -19.35 4.64
C HIS A 188 -9.02 -18.07 5.22
N LEU A 189 -9.80 -17.00 5.34
CA LEU A 189 -9.34 -15.80 6.05
C LEU A 189 -9.20 -16.09 7.55
N HIS A 190 -8.20 -15.47 8.17
CA HIS A 190 -7.91 -15.61 9.60
C HIS A 190 -8.23 -14.30 10.33
N TYR A 191 -8.84 -14.38 11.52
CA TYR A 191 -9.13 -13.21 12.33
C TYR A 191 -7.93 -12.79 13.18
N THR A 192 -7.46 -11.57 12.96
CA THR A 192 -6.28 -10.98 13.61
C THR A 192 -6.46 -10.69 15.11
N GLY A 193 -7.68 -10.73 15.63
CA GLY A 193 -7.95 -10.58 17.07
C GLY A 193 -7.60 -9.19 17.62
N GLU A 194 -7.19 -9.10 18.88
CA GLU A 194 -6.91 -7.81 19.55
C GLU A 194 -5.51 -7.26 19.27
N ALA A 195 -4.56 -8.13 18.89
CA ALA A 195 -3.17 -7.74 18.66
C ALA A 195 -2.92 -7.25 17.23
N GLY A 196 -3.66 -7.79 16.24
CA GLY A 196 -3.26 -7.67 14.84
C GLY A 196 -2.36 -8.84 14.41
N THR A 197 -1.90 -8.81 13.16
CA THR A 197 -0.87 -9.71 12.65
C THR A 197 0.49 -9.03 12.81
N ILE A 198 1.38 -9.59 13.64
CA ILE A 198 2.68 -9.02 13.99
C ILE A 198 3.79 -10.04 13.73
N VAL A 199 4.83 -9.58 13.05
CA VAL A 199 6.14 -10.24 12.95
C VAL A 199 7.22 -9.36 13.58
N PHE A 200 8.40 -9.92 13.83
CA PHE A 200 9.55 -9.17 14.33
C PHE A 200 10.62 -9.01 13.25
N THR A 201 11.39 -7.94 13.36
CA THR A 201 12.63 -7.75 12.62
C THR A 201 13.70 -7.10 13.50
N LYS A 202 14.91 -6.94 12.96
CA LYS A 202 16.03 -6.25 13.61
C LYS A 202 16.25 -4.89 12.96
N SER A 203 16.54 -3.90 13.79
CA SER A 203 17.03 -2.59 13.36
C SER A 203 18.49 -2.39 13.78
N PRO A 204 19.18 -1.33 13.31
CA PRO A 204 20.56 -1.05 13.73
C PRO A 204 20.79 -0.90 15.24
N VAL A 205 19.75 -0.64 16.03
CA VAL A 205 19.87 -0.32 17.47
C VAL A 205 18.89 -1.06 18.38
N LEU A 206 17.99 -1.86 17.81
CA LEU A 206 16.97 -2.62 18.53
C LEU A 206 16.79 -3.99 17.90
N GLU A 207 16.81 -5.00 18.78
CA GLU A 207 16.26 -6.33 18.52
C GLU A 207 14.73 -6.32 18.66
N ASN A 208 14.08 -7.31 18.05
CA ASN A 208 12.64 -7.58 18.22
C ASN A 208 11.76 -6.36 17.94
N VAL A 209 12.07 -5.61 16.88
CA VAL A 209 11.23 -4.52 16.39
C VAL A 209 9.95 -5.12 15.83
N PRO A 210 8.77 -4.83 16.40
CA PRO A 210 7.52 -5.38 15.92
C PRO A 210 7.09 -4.66 14.63
N ILE A 211 6.62 -5.42 13.64
CA ILE A 211 6.01 -4.90 12.41
C ILE A 211 4.57 -5.42 12.34
N MET A 212 3.61 -4.50 12.46
CA MET A 212 2.19 -4.81 12.32
C MET A 212 1.80 -4.87 10.84
N LEU A 213 1.62 -6.08 10.32
CA LEU A 213 1.24 -6.33 8.93
C LEU A 213 -0.25 -6.08 8.71
N THR A 214 -1.09 -6.52 9.65
CA THR A 214 -2.54 -6.26 9.64
C THR A 214 -3.00 -5.73 10.98
N HIS A 215 -3.89 -4.77 10.91
CA HIS A 215 -4.50 -4.13 12.06
C HIS A 215 -5.40 -5.09 12.87
N PRO A 216 -5.63 -4.88 14.18
CA PRO A 216 -6.54 -5.73 14.97
C PRO A 216 -7.96 -5.79 14.37
N GLY A 217 -8.69 -6.86 14.64
CA GLY A 217 -10.11 -6.97 14.29
C GLY A 217 -10.43 -7.08 12.79
N ILE A 218 -9.45 -7.44 11.98
CA ILE A 218 -9.55 -7.69 10.54
C ILE A 218 -9.49 -9.19 10.27
N TRP A 219 -10.22 -9.67 9.27
CA TRP A 219 -10.06 -10.99 8.67
C TRP A 219 -9.09 -10.89 7.50
N ASP A 220 -7.98 -11.63 7.51
CA ASP A 220 -6.93 -11.45 6.51
C ASP A 220 -6.43 -12.73 5.82
N ALA A 221 -5.91 -12.53 4.62
CA ALA A 221 -5.00 -13.42 3.90
C ALA A 221 -3.83 -12.57 3.41
N LEU A 222 -2.66 -12.70 4.05
CA LEU A 222 -1.53 -11.79 3.91
C LEU A 222 -0.41 -12.29 3.01
N GLY A 223 0.19 -11.35 2.29
CA GLY A 223 1.38 -11.57 1.48
C GLY A 223 1.17 -12.41 0.24
N LEU A 224 -0.07 -12.45 -0.27
CA LEU A 224 -0.45 -13.16 -1.48
C LEU A 224 0.45 -12.75 -2.66
N PRO A 225 1.22 -13.68 -3.25
CA PRO A 225 2.15 -13.38 -4.32
C PRO A 225 1.46 -13.21 -5.68
N LEU A 226 0.44 -12.35 -5.76
CA LEU A 226 -0.35 -12.15 -6.97
C LEU A 226 0.52 -11.65 -8.15
N THR A 227 0.03 -11.90 -9.36
CA THR A 227 0.62 -11.40 -10.60
C THR A 227 -0.41 -10.56 -11.35
N PRO A 228 -0.02 -9.64 -12.23
CA PRO A 228 -0.96 -8.90 -13.06
C PRO A 228 -1.45 -9.71 -14.27
N PHE A 229 -1.27 -11.03 -14.27
CA PHE A 229 -1.58 -11.88 -15.42
C PHE A 229 -2.71 -12.83 -15.10
N TRP A 230 -3.62 -12.99 -16.04
CA TRP A 230 -4.70 -13.96 -15.93
C TRP A 230 -4.22 -15.39 -16.24
N ASP A 231 -4.85 -16.38 -15.60
CA ASP A 231 -4.61 -17.81 -15.88
C ASP A 231 -4.92 -18.11 -17.35
N SER A 232 -6.00 -17.50 -17.85
CA SER A 232 -6.52 -17.70 -19.20
C SER A 232 -5.69 -17.03 -20.30
N THR A 233 -4.97 -15.94 -19.99
CA THR A 233 -4.17 -15.20 -20.99
C THR A 233 -2.76 -15.74 -21.11
N VAL A 234 -2.18 -16.25 -20.02
CA VAL A 234 -0.80 -16.74 -20.01
C VAL A 234 -0.78 -18.27 -20.08
N THR A 235 -1.17 -18.80 -21.23
CA THR A 235 -1.20 -20.25 -21.45
C THR A 235 0.19 -20.77 -21.84
N LYS A 236 0.95 -21.15 -20.81
CA LYS A 236 2.09 -22.10 -20.80
C LYS A 236 3.49 -21.63 -21.21
N ASN A 237 3.69 -20.47 -21.84
CA ASN A 237 5.06 -19.98 -22.09
C ASN A 237 5.26 -18.52 -21.66
N PRO A 238 5.98 -18.26 -20.55
CA PRO A 238 6.29 -16.92 -20.08
C PRO A 238 6.98 -16.03 -21.13
N ILE A 239 7.77 -16.60 -22.04
CA ILE A 239 8.55 -15.80 -23.01
C ILE A 239 7.67 -15.16 -24.09
N THR A 240 6.41 -15.60 -24.25
CA THR A 240 5.49 -15.08 -25.27
C THR A 240 4.61 -13.95 -24.76
N ILE A 241 4.65 -13.64 -23.45
CA ILE A 241 3.86 -12.56 -22.84
C ILE A 241 4.18 -11.23 -23.53
N VAL A 242 3.16 -10.44 -23.85
CA VAL A 242 3.30 -9.07 -24.32
C VAL A 242 2.78 -8.08 -23.27
N GLU A 243 3.23 -6.83 -23.33
CA GLU A 243 2.84 -5.79 -22.35
C GLU A 243 1.31 -5.60 -22.26
N SER A 244 0.60 -5.73 -23.39
CA SER A 244 -0.86 -5.66 -23.43
C SER A 244 -1.58 -6.84 -22.75
N ASP A 245 -0.87 -7.87 -22.28
CA ASP A 245 -1.44 -8.97 -21.48
C ASP A 245 -1.61 -8.61 -20.00
N ILE A 246 -1.01 -7.50 -19.55
CA ILE A 246 -1.09 -7.03 -18.17
C ILE A 246 -2.52 -6.61 -17.83
N ARG A 247 -3.02 -7.11 -16.70
CA ARG A 247 -4.33 -6.82 -16.10
C ARG A 247 -4.08 -6.36 -14.68
N PRO A 248 -3.96 -5.05 -14.42
CA PRO A 248 -3.46 -4.62 -13.11
C PRO A 248 -4.49 -4.78 -11.98
N TYR A 249 -5.78 -4.86 -12.28
CA TYR A 249 -6.83 -4.98 -11.26
C TYR A 249 -7.28 -6.43 -11.16
N GLN A 250 -6.72 -7.15 -10.19
CA GLN A 250 -7.12 -8.52 -9.89
C GLN A 250 -8.40 -8.50 -9.07
N GLU A 251 -9.38 -9.30 -9.46
CA GLU A 251 -10.67 -9.37 -8.76
C GLU A 251 -10.61 -10.49 -7.72
N ALA A 252 -10.73 -10.11 -6.46
CA ALA A 252 -10.81 -11.03 -5.33
C ALA A 252 -12.26 -11.23 -4.93
N TRP A 253 -12.58 -12.43 -4.46
CA TRP A 253 -13.88 -12.75 -3.89
C TRP A 253 -13.71 -13.36 -2.49
N VAL A 254 -14.68 -13.11 -1.62
CA VAL A 254 -14.78 -13.72 -0.29
C VAL A 254 -16.19 -14.25 -0.10
N ARG A 255 -16.29 -15.52 0.29
CA ARG A 255 -17.55 -16.25 0.46
C ARG A 255 -17.71 -16.77 1.87
N MET A 256 -18.92 -16.63 2.41
CA MET A 256 -19.28 -17.23 3.68
C MET A 256 -19.79 -18.66 3.51
N VAL A 257 -19.18 -19.61 4.21
CA VAL A 257 -19.58 -21.02 4.23
C VAL A 257 -19.88 -21.50 5.65
N ASP A 258 -20.76 -22.49 5.80
CA ASP A 258 -20.98 -23.16 7.09
C ASP A 258 -19.70 -23.85 7.56
N ALA A 259 -19.30 -23.61 8.82
CA ALA A 259 -18.02 -24.09 9.33
C ALA A 259 -17.93 -25.62 9.41
N LYS A 260 -19.06 -26.33 9.50
CA LYS A 260 -19.12 -27.79 9.66
C LYS A 260 -19.29 -28.49 8.32
N THR A 261 -20.18 -27.99 7.46
CA THR A 261 -20.51 -28.65 6.20
C THR A 261 -19.70 -28.13 5.02
N GLY A 262 -19.18 -26.90 5.08
CA GLY A 262 -18.54 -26.23 3.94
C GLY A 262 -19.53 -25.74 2.88
N GLU A 263 -20.84 -25.87 3.12
CA GLU A 263 -21.86 -25.42 2.18
C GLU A 263 -21.97 -23.88 2.19
N PRO A 264 -22.18 -23.23 1.03
CA PRO A 264 -22.39 -21.80 0.97
C PRO A 264 -23.59 -21.34 1.80
N VAL A 265 -23.40 -20.26 2.57
CA VAL A 265 -24.50 -19.63 3.31
C VAL A 265 -25.30 -18.77 2.34
N LEU A 266 -26.61 -18.96 2.29
CA LEU A 266 -27.49 -18.20 1.40
C LEU A 266 -27.99 -16.92 2.08
N ASP A 267 -27.95 -15.83 1.34
CA ASP A 267 -28.55 -14.55 1.69
C ASP A 267 -30.08 -14.63 1.59
N SER A 268 -30.80 -14.19 2.62
CA SER A 268 -32.25 -14.33 2.67
C SER A 268 -33.01 -13.36 1.75
N HIS A 269 -32.37 -12.27 1.31
CA HIS A 269 -32.98 -11.31 0.40
C HIS A 269 -32.92 -11.80 -1.05
N THR A 270 -31.81 -12.43 -1.43
CA THR A 270 -31.52 -12.81 -2.82
C THR A 270 -31.61 -14.31 -3.10
N GLY A 271 -31.53 -15.16 -2.07
CA GLY A 271 -31.44 -16.62 -2.19
C GLY A 271 -30.10 -17.12 -2.77
N LYS A 272 -29.12 -16.23 -2.94
CA LYS A 272 -27.79 -16.54 -3.50
C LYS A 272 -26.76 -16.73 -2.38
N PRO A 273 -25.63 -17.42 -2.65
CA PRO A 273 -24.50 -17.43 -1.73
C PRO A 273 -24.08 -16.02 -1.31
N ILE A 274 -23.76 -15.85 -0.03
CA ILE A 274 -23.13 -14.63 0.48
C ILE A 274 -21.69 -14.61 -0.01
N GLU A 275 -21.47 -13.89 -1.10
CA GLU A 275 -20.18 -13.67 -1.73
C GLU A 275 -20.08 -12.20 -2.14
N PHE A 276 -18.92 -11.60 -1.85
CA PHE A 276 -18.60 -10.24 -2.25
C PHE A 276 -17.30 -10.24 -3.05
N HIS A 277 -17.16 -9.20 -3.87
CA HIS A 277 -16.00 -8.98 -4.72
C HIS A 277 -15.31 -7.67 -4.38
N GLY A 278 -13.99 -7.66 -4.43
CA GLY A 278 -13.14 -6.47 -4.30
C GLY A 278 -11.98 -6.53 -5.28
N THR A 279 -11.08 -5.55 -5.18
CA THR A 279 -9.89 -5.50 -6.03
C THR A 279 -8.62 -5.68 -5.21
N ASN A 280 -7.64 -6.34 -5.82
CA ASN A 280 -6.25 -6.37 -5.41
C ASN A 280 -5.40 -5.85 -6.58
N PRO A 281 -5.10 -4.54 -6.65
CA PRO A 281 -4.28 -4.00 -7.72
C PRO A 281 -2.84 -4.50 -7.57
N ILE A 282 -2.27 -4.95 -8.69
CA ILE A 282 -0.86 -5.32 -8.84
C ILE A 282 -0.41 -5.02 -10.26
N ASP A 283 0.75 -4.38 -10.43
CA ASP A 283 1.25 -3.99 -11.75
C ASP A 283 2.79 -4.11 -11.83
N VAL A 284 3.35 -3.90 -13.03
CA VAL A 284 4.78 -4.01 -13.35
C VAL A 284 5.36 -2.61 -13.63
N PRO A 285 6.58 -2.29 -13.15
CA PRO A 285 7.24 -1.02 -13.48
C PRO A 285 7.67 -0.95 -14.96
N ASN A 286 7.66 0.27 -15.52
CA ASN A 286 7.93 0.53 -16.94
C ASN A 286 9.41 0.71 -17.28
N CYS A 287 10.28 0.02 -16.53
CA CYS A 287 11.72 0.21 -16.64
C CYS A 287 12.24 -0.06 -18.07
N SER A 288 11.61 -0.98 -18.80
CA SER A 288 11.98 -1.33 -20.18
C SER A 288 11.90 -0.18 -21.16
N ASN A 289 10.98 0.77 -20.97
CA ASN A 289 10.83 1.93 -21.86
C ASN A 289 12.05 2.87 -21.83
N CYS A 290 12.93 2.74 -20.82
CA CYS A 290 14.18 3.50 -20.74
C CYS A 290 15.42 2.60 -20.75
N HIS A 291 15.41 1.48 -20.03
CA HIS A 291 16.57 0.64 -19.78
C HIS A 291 16.80 -0.46 -20.83
N SER A 292 15.83 -0.72 -21.71
CA SER A 292 16.01 -1.64 -22.84
C SER A 292 16.46 -0.96 -24.14
N ASN A 293 16.73 0.36 -24.10
CA ASN A 293 17.09 1.15 -25.26
C ASN A 293 18.17 2.20 -24.93
N GLU A 294 18.51 3.06 -25.89
CA GLU A 294 19.60 4.03 -25.77
C GLU A 294 19.27 5.19 -24.81
N ASN A 295 18.01 5.36 -24.37
CA ASN A 295 17.61 6.45 -23.48
C ASN A 295 18.33 6.40 -22.12
N ALA A 296 18.41 5.22 -21.48
CA ALA A 296 19.18 5.04 -20.25
C ALA A 296 20.64 4.65 -20.51
N ASN A 297 20.93 4.00 -21.64
CA ASN A 297 22.20 3.35 -21.88
C ASN A 297 23.22 4.22 -22.65
N GLY A 298 22.74 5.16 -23.48
CA GLY A 298 23.56 5.85 -24.48
C GLY A 298 24.39 4.88 -25.33
N ASP A 299 25.54 5.35 -25.81
CA ASP A 299 26.52 4.52 -26.52
C ASP A 299 27.42 3.70 -25.60
N ARG A 300 27.42 4.02 -24.29
CA ARG A 300 28.36 3.47 -23.32
C ARG A 300 28.00 2.07 -22.88
N TYR A 301 26.73 1.81 -22.60
CA TYR A 301 26.27 0.56 -22.01
C TYR A 301 25.63 -0.30 -23.11
N THR A 302 26.25 -1.42 -23.47
CA THR A 302 25.83 -2.21 -24.64
C THR A 302 25.47 -3.65 -24.32
N LEU A 303 25.61 -4.10 -23.07
CA LEU A 303 25.31 -5.49 -22.70
C LEU A 303 23.81 -5.80 -22.86
N TYR A 304 22.94 -4.83 -22.63
CA TYR A 304 21.49 -4.97 -22.83
C TYR A 304 21.15 -5.39 -24.27
N LYS A 305 21.88 -4.88 -25.29
CA LYS A 305 21.67 -5.24 -26.71
C LYS A 305 21.92 -6.73 -26.94
N ARG A 306 22.98 -7.27 -26.31
CA ARG A 306 23.30 -8.71 -26.38
C ARG A 306 22.25 -9.55 -25.67
N GLU A 307 21.76 -9.07 -24.52
CA GLU A 307 20.72 -9.76 -23.79
C GLU A 307 19.43 -9.86 -24.62
N PHE A 308 19.00 -8.71 -25.14
CA PHE A 308 17.80 -8.61 -25.97
C PHE A 308 17.88 -9.57 -27.16
N ALA A 309 19.00 -9.56 -27.89
CA ALA A 309 19.20 -10.43 -29.05
C ALA A 309 19.15 -11.93 -28.70
N PHE A 310 19.70 -12.33 -27.55
CA PHE A 310 19.65 -13.73 -27.09
C PHE A 310 18.20 -14.20 -26.90
N TRP A 311 17.40 -13.46 -26.13
CA TRP A 311 16.01 -13.84 -25.87
C TRP A 311 15.15 -13.78 -27.13
N LYS A 312 15.36 -12.79 -28.00
CA LYS A 312 14.73 -12.76 -29.32
C LYS A 312 15.05 -13.99 -30.16
N GLY A 313 16.31 -14.45 -30.14
CA GLY A 313 16.74 -15.67 -30.83
C GLY A 313 16.04 -16.94 -30.33
N LEU A 314 15.56 -16.94 -29.08
CA LEU A 314 14.76 -18.02 -28.48
C LEU A 314 13.25 -17.88 -28.72
N GLY A 315 12.82 -16.85 -29.47
CA GLY A 315 11.41 -16.60 -29.76
C GLY A 315 10.66 -15.80 -28.70
N ALA A 316 11.37 -15.11 -27.79
CA ALA A 316 10.72 -14.22 -26.83
C ALA A 316 10.02 -13.03 -27.53
N SER A 317 8.94 -12.55 -26.93
CA SER A 317 8.33 -11.27 -27.30
C SER A 317 9.32 -10.12 -27.12
N ASP A 318 9.07 -8.98 -27.76
CA ASP A 318 9.89 -7.78 -27.56
C ASP A 318 9.80 -7.29 -26.11
N TYR A 319 8.65 -7.46 -25.47
CA TYR A 319 8.44 -7.11 -24.08
C TYR A 319 9.34 -7.92 -23.13
N ILE A 320 9.30 -9.26 -23.24
CA ILE A 320 10.14 -10.13 -22.39
C ILE A 320 11.63 -9.93 -22.66
N ALA A 321 12.03 -9.86 -23.93
CA ALA A 321 13.42 -9.57 -24.28
C ALA A 321 13.86 -8.20 -23.71
N GLY A 322 12.97 -7.20 -23.75
CA GLY A 322 13.17 -5.87 -23.17
C GLY A 322 13.33 -5.90 -21.64
N LEU A 323 12.51 -6.67 -20.93
CA LEU A 323 12.64 -6.84 -19.47
C LEU A 323 13.95 -7.51 -19.06
N LYS A 324 14.33 -8.59 -19.75
CA LYS A 324 15.62 -9.27 -19.52
C LYS A 324 16.80 -8.32 -19.78
N ALA A 325 16.75 -7.56 -20.86
CA ALA A 325 17.75 -6.54 -21.20
C ALA A 325 17.81 -5.40 -20.16
N THR A 326 16.66 -5.01 -19.61
CA THR A 326 16.54 -3.96 -18.58
C THR A 326 17.32 -4.30 -17.33
N SER A 327 17.20 -5.54 -16.83
CA SER A 327 17.95 -5.97 -15.64
C SER A 327 19.47 -5.87 -15.87
N ILE A 328 19.96 -6.27 -17.04
CA ILE A 328 21.39 -6.12 -17.38
C ILE A 328 21.80 -4.65 -17.51
N SER A 329 20.96 -3.81 -18.10
CA SER A 329 21.22 -2.36 -18.18
C SER A 329 21.36 -1.75 -16.78
N ILE A 330 20.39 -2.00 -15.89
CA ILE A 330 20.39 -1.48 -14.52
C ILE A 330 21.66 -1.90 -13.78
N LEU A 331 21.99 -3.20 -13.81
CA LEU A 331 23.17 -3.73 -13.13
C LEU A 331 24.48 -3.20 -13.73
N GLN A 332 24.58 -3.06 -15.06
CA GLN A 332 25.76 -2.51 -15.72
C GLN A 332 25.98 -1.02 -15.37
N ILE A 333 24.89 -0.24 -15.35
CA ILE A 333 24.93 1.17 -14.94
C ILE A 333 25.31 1.27 -13.46
N HIS A 334 24.76 0.40 -12.61
CA HIS A 334 25.06 0.36 -11.18
C HIS A 334 26.54 0.06 -10.93
N ASP A 335 27.10 -0.96 -11.58
CA ASP A 335 28.54 -1.28 -11.53
C ASP A 335 29.40 -0.07 -11.91
N ALA A 336 29.04 0.60 -13.01
CA ALA A 336 29.80 1.76 -13.50
C ALA A 336 29.70 3.00 -12.60
N LYS A 337 28.60 3.20 -11.88
CA LYS A 337 28.38 4.36 -11.01
C LYS A 337 28.88 4.14 -9.58
N HIS A 338 28.81 2.90 -9.08
CA HIS A 338 29.01 2.59 -7.66
C HIS A 338 30.15 1.61 -7.41
N GLY A 339 30.80 1.09 -8.46
CA GLY A 339 31.94 0.18 -8.32
C GLY A 339 31.56 -1.25 -7.92
N THR A 340 30.27 -1.58 -7.95
CA THR A 340 29.81 -2.97 -7.81
C THR A 340 30.31 -3.82 -8.98
N LYS A 341 30.16 -5.14 -8.85
CA LYS A 341 30.63 -6.14 -9.83
C LYS A 341 29.54 -7.14 -10.17
N PHE A 342 28.28 -6.70 -10.20
CA PHE A 342 27.14 -7.57 -10.46
C PHE A 342 27.19 -8.24 -11.84
N THR A 343 27.76 -7.55 -12.82
CA THR A 343 27.91 -8.04 -14.20
C THR A 343 29.29 -8.62 -14.51
N ALA A 344 30.19 -8.74 -13.53
CA ALA A 344 31.56 -9.19 -13.77
C ALA A 344 31.66 -10.63 -14.32
N ASN A 345 30.74 -11.50 -13.93
CA ASN A 345 30.65 -12.89 -14.39
C ASN A 345 29.60 -13.09 -15.50
N TYR A 346 29.01 -12.00 -16.02
CA TYR A 346 27.98 -12.08 -17.04
C TYR A 346 28.54 -12.75 -18.30
N ASN A 347 27.91 -13.85 -18.72
CA ASN A 347 28.34 -14.61 -19.88
C ASN A 347 27.27 -14.54 -20.99
N PRO A 348 27.46 -13.69 -22.02
CA PRO A 348 26.52 -13.56 -23.12
C PRO A 348 26.46 -14.81 -24.02
N ASP A 349 27.49 -15.67 -23.99
CA ASP A 349 27.57 -16.88 -24.82
C ASP A 349 27.00 -18.12 -24.09
N SER A 350 26.62 -17.97 -22.82
CA SER A 350 25.95 -19.03 -22.06
C SER A 350 24.58 -19.36 -22.67
N ARG A 351 24.25 -20.66 -22.70
CA ARG A 351 22.92 -21.17 -23.10
C ARG A 351 21.94 -21.26 -21.93
N SER A 352 22.31 -20.76 -20.76
CA SER A 352 21.45 -20.77 -19.58
C SER A 352 20.16 -19.99 -19.84
N LEU A 353 19.03 -20.62 -19.55
CA LEU A 353 17.69 -20.03 -19.62
C LEU A 353 17.23 -19.51 -18.24
N ALA A 354 17.97 -19.80 -17.17
CA ALA A 354 17.63 -19.38 -15.81
C ALA A 354 18.16 -17.97 -15.54
N ASN A 355 19.48 -17.82 -15.40
CA ASN A 355 20.16 -16.54 -15.39
C ASN A 355 21.50 -16.64 -16.13
N ARG A 356 22.02 -15.50 -16.62
CA ARG A 356 23.35 -15.41 -17.24
C ARG A 356 24.32 -14.46 -16.54
N LEU A 357 24.03 -14.07 -15.30
CA LEU A 357 24.94 -13.25 -14.47
C LEU A 357 26.16 -14.03 -13.99
N GLY A 358 26.09 -15.37 -13.95
CA GLY A 358 27.16 -16.20 -13.39
C GLY A 358 27.28 -16.05 -11.87
N ARG A 359 26.17 -15.69 -11.21
CA ARG A 359 25.99 -15.54 -9.76
C ARG A 359 24.48 -15.56 -9.41
N ASP A 360 24.15 -15.51 -8.13
CA ASP A 360 22.77 -15.29 -7.68
C ASP A 360 22.18 -13.98 -8.20
N PRO A 361 20.84 -13.91 -8.37
CA PRO A 361 20.13 -12.66 -8.61
C PRO A 361 20.50 -11.58 -7.58
N VAL A 362 20.49 -10.33 -8.02
CA VAL A 362 20.73 -9.18 -7.14
C VAL A 362 19.42 -8.76 -6.50
N LEU A 363 19.33 -8.97 -5.18
CA LEU A 363 18.23 -8.48 -4.35
C LEU A 363 18.65 -7.16 -3.71
N CYS A 364 18.06 -6.05 -4.15
CA CYS A 364 18.48 -4.69 -3.76
C CYS A 364 18.51 -4.51 -2.23
N GLN A 365 17.53 -5.09 -1.55
CA GLN A 365 17.35 -4.97 -0.10
C GLN A 365 18.36 -5.77 0.72
N LYS A 366 19.22 -6.59 0.08
CA LYS A 366 20.38 -7.20 0.77
C LYS A 366 21.50 -6.17 1.04
N CYS A 367 21.39 -4.96 0.48
CA CYS A 367 22.32 -3.85 0.73
C CYS A 367 21.61 -2.56 1.15
N HIS A 368 20.44 -2.25 0.56
CA HIS A 368 19.67 -1.05 0.84
C HIS A 368 18.59 -1.32 1.89
N ALA A 369 18.44 -0.45 2.90
CA ALA A 369 17.23 -0.45 3.72
C ALA A 369 15.98 -0.17 2.86
N ASP A 370 14.86 -0.78 3.25
CA ASP A 370 13.57 -0.68 2.59
C ASP A 370 12.43 -1.03 3.56
N ASN A 371 11.76 0.02 4.05
CA ASN A 371 10.67 -0.09 5.01
C ASN A 371 9.43 -0.78 4.42
N VAL A 372 9.29 -0.82 3.09
CA VAL A 372 8.16 -1.49 2.42
C VAL A 372 8.13 -2.97 2.78
N ILE A 373 9.30 -3.61 2.89
CA ILE A 373 9.43 -5.03 3.25
C ILE A 373 9.98 -5.25 4.66
N GLY A 374 10.20 -4.19 5.44
CA GLY A 374 10.70 -4.26 6.81
C GLY A 374 12.21 -4.48 6.94
N VAL A 375 13.01 -4.16 5.92
CA VAL A 375 14.48 -4.17 6.02
C VAL A 375 14.94 -2.82 6.55
N LEU A 376 15.26 -2.73 7.84
CA LEU A 376 15.51 -1.44 8.52
C LEU A 376 16.98 -0.99 8.51
N ALA A 377 17.88 -1.78 7.92
CA ALA A 377 19.32 -1.53 7.98
C ALA A 377 19.98 -1.63 6.61
N SER A 378 20.54 -0.52 6.13
CA SER A 378 21.49 -0.49 5.02
C SER A 378 22.87 -0.99 5.43
N LYS A 379 23.55 -1.68 4.51
CA LYS A 379 24.98 -1.96 4.59
C LYS A 379 25.82 -0.69 4.45
N GLY A 380 27.05 -0.76 4.93
CA GLY A 380 28.08 0.19 4.56
C GLY A 380 28.55 -0.01 3.10
N VAL A 381 29.14 1.02 2.48
CA VAL A 381 29.65 0.95 1.10
C VAL A 381 30.81 -0.03 1.00
N VAL A 382 31.77 0.03 1.92
CA VAL A 382 32.90 -0.92 1.94
C VAL A 382 32.39 -2.33 2.23
N GLU A 383 31.47 -2.48 3.16
CA GLU A 383 30.82 -3.75 3.48
C GLU A 383 30.14 -4.35 2.23
N ALA A 384 29.36 -3.56 1.48
CA ALA A 384 28.67 -4.05 0.29
C ALA A 384 29.63 -4.46 -0.85
N LEU A 385 30.78 -3.78 -0.96
CA LEU A 385 31.77 -4.04 -2.02
C LEU A 385 32.75 -5.17 -1.69
N THR A 386 33.05 -5.39 -0.40
CA THR A 386 34.12 -6.29 0.04
C THR A 386 33.66 -7.42 0.96
N GLY A 387 32.43 -7.33 1.49
CA GLY A 387 31.93 -8.19 2.57
C GLY A 387 32.51 -7.85 3.95
N GLN A 388 33.39 -6.85 4.08
CA GLN A 388 34.03 -6.50 5.34
C GLN A 388 33.42 -5.25 5.96
N GLN A 389 32.95 -5.36 7.20
CA GLN A 389 32.53 -4.19 7.98
C GLN A 389 33.74 -3.43 8.50
N VAL A 390 33.75 -2.10 8.27
CA VAL A 390 34.81 -1.22 8.75
C VAL A 390 34.22 -0.08 9.60
N PRO A 391 34.91 0.38 10.67
CA PRO A 391 34.46 1.52 11.45
C PRO A 391 34.34 2.79 10.59
N GLY A 392 33.22 3.49 10.71
CA GLY A 392 32.98 4.74 9.96
C GLY A 392 32.60 4.54 8.49
N ASP A 393 32.24 3.32 8.07
CA ASP A 393 31.75 3.06 6.72
C ASP A 393 30.54 3.94 6.39
N VAL A 394 30.52 4.51 5.18
CA VAL A 394 29.42 5.35 4.72
C VAL A 394 28.24 4.44 4.42
N ARG A 395 27.07 4.73 5.01
CA ARG A 395 25.87 3.93 4.78
C ARG A 395 25.32 4.15 3.37
N ILE A 396 24.89 3.05 2.75
CA ILE A 396 24.16 3.10 1.49
C ILE A 396 22.78 3.73 1.75
N PRO A 397 22.30 4.67 0.89
CA PRO A 397 20.97 5.26 1.04
C PRO A 397 19.89 4.18 0.91
N PRO A 398 18.75 4.31 1.60
CA PRO A 398 17.64 3.38 1.45
C PRO A 398 17.16 3.34 -0.01
N LEU A 399 16.55 2.21 -0.40
CA LEU A 399 16.25 1.91 -1.81
C LEU A 399 15.39 3.00 -2.45
N SER A 400 14.36 3.45 -1.73
CA SER A 400 13.48 4.51 -2.20
C SER A 400 14.23 5.85 -2.38
N GLU A 401 15.15 6.22 -1.49
CA GLU A 401 15.96 7.44 -1.67
C GLU A 401 16.84 7.33 -2.93
N ALA A 402 17.52 6.18 -3.08
CA ALA A 402 18.42 5.94 -4.19
C ALA A 402 17.69 6.04 -5.54
N LEU A 403 16.53 5.39 -5.65
CA LEU A 403 15.72 5.39 -6.87
C LEU A 403 15.16 6.78 -7.17
N HIS A 404 14.52 7.45 -6.21
CA HIS A 404 13.93 8.76 -6.46
C HIS A 404 14.98 9.79 -6.87
N ARG A 405 16.12 9.85 -6.17
CA ARG A 405 17.20 10.78 -6.53
C ARG A 405 17.75 10.52 -7.92
N ALA A 406 18.01 9.26 -8.27
CA ALA A 406 18.61 8.90 -9.55
C ALA A 406 17.72 9.29 -10.74
N HIS A 407 16.40 9.17 -10.59
CA HIS A 407 15.46 9.41 -11.67
C HIS A 407 14.96 10.85 -11.70
N GLN A 408 14.45 11.36 -10.58
CA GLN A 408 13.87 12.71 -10.53
C GLN A 408 14.92 13.79 -10.84
N THR A 409 16.17 13.62 -10.38
CA THR A 409 17.23 14.61 -10.67
C THR A 409 17.64 14.57 -12.14
N VAL A 410 17.83 13.38 -12.72
CA VAL A 410 18.45 13.25 -14.05
C VAL A 410 17.41 13.31 -15.18
N ARG A 411 16.19 12.83 -14.93
CA ARG A 411 15.11 12.73 -15.90
C ARG A 411 13.77 13.03 -15.20
N PRO A 412 13.48 14.31 -14.88
CA PRO A 412 12.24 14.71 -14.20
C PRO A 412 10.98 14.71 -15.08
N LEU A 413 11.14 14.58 -16.41
CA LEU A 413 10.03 14.39 -17.35
C LEU A 413 8.84 15.35 -17.15
N PRO A 414 9.05 16.68 -17.06
CA PRO A 414 7.96 17.60 -16.73
C PRO A 414 6.89 17.66 -17.82
N ASP A 415 5.65 17.97 -17.40
CA ASP A 415 4.57 18.40 -18.28
C ASP A 415 4.56 19.92 -18.52
N SER A 416 3.57 20.43 -19.25
CA SER A 416 3.44 21.86 -19.55
C SER A 416 3.19 22.75 -18.32
N GLN A 417 2.85 22.14 -17.20
CA GLN A 417 2.57 22.79 -15.92
C GLN A 417 3.72 22.60 -14.92
N GLY A 418 4.84 22.01 -15.36
CA GLY A 418 6.00 21.71 -14.52
C GLY A 418 5.83 20.53 -13.57
N ARG A 419 4.78 19.70 -13.70
CA ARG A 419 4.62 18.50 -12.88
C ARG A 419 5.52 17.39 -13.41
N THR A 420 6.23 16.71 -12.51
CA THR A 420 7.05 15.55 -12.89
C THR A 420 6.18 14.41 -13.43
N GLY A 421 6.56 13.87 -14.59
CA GLY A 421 5.99 12.65 -15.17
C GLY A 421 6.75 11.38 -14.77
N THR A 422 7.89 11.53 -14.08
CA THR A 422 8.81 10.43 -13.77
C THR A 422 8.19 9.37 -12.86
N CYS A 423 7.20 9.74 -12.05
CA CYS A 423 6.47 8.80 -11.21
C CYS A 423 5.94 7.61 -12.02
N ALA A 424 5.28 7.88 -13.15
CA ALA A 424 4.69 6.84 -14.01
C ALA A 424 5.72 6.03 -14.83
N GLY A 425 7.01 6.39 -14.75
CA GLY A 425 8.10 5.55 -15.29
C GLY A 425 8.42 4.34 -14.42
N CYS A 426 8.08 4.38 -13.14
CA CYS A 426 8.26 3.25 -12.23
C CYS A 426 6.93 2.78 -11.62
N HIS A 427 6.03 3.71 -11.32
CA HIS A 427 4.77 3.40 -10.70
C HIS A 427 3.71 2.92 -11.73
N PRO A 428 2.90 1.92 -11.35
CA PRO A 428 1.80 1.34 -12.12
C PRO A 428 1.01 2.31 -13.00
N ALA A 429 0.99 2.04 -14.31
CA ALA A 429 0.30 2.86 -15.31
C ALA A 429 -0.58 2.03 -16.28
N HIS A 430 -0.56 0.69 -16.19
CA HIS A 430 -1.31 -0.15 -17.10
C HIS A 430 -2.83 -0.06 -16.87
N ARG A 431 -3.58 -0.49 -17.87
CA ARG A 431 -5.05 -0.45 -17.89
C ARG A 431 -5.61 -1.86 -17.89
N GLN A 432 -6.79 -2.02 -17.29
CA GLN A 432 -7.47 -3.32 -17.26
C GLN A 432 -7.83 -3.87 -18.65
N ASP A 433 -7.99 -3.01 -19.65
CA ASP A 433 -8.30 -3.42 -21.02
C ASP A 433 -7.07 -3.79 -21.86
N GLY A 434 -5.86 -3.69 -21.28
CA GLY A 434 -4.59 -3.96 -21.97
C GLY A 434 -4.19 -2.90 -23.00
N SER A 435 -4.94 -1.80 -23.13
CA SER A 435 -4.59 -0.73 -24.07
C SER A 435 -3.42 0.09 -23.54
N LEU A 436 -2.46 0.38 -24.43
CA LEU A 436 -1.33 1.29 -24.19
C LEU A 436 -1.57 2.68 -24.81
N ASP A 437 -2.80 2.96 -25.30
CA ASP A 437 -3.14 4.31 -25.77
C ASP A 437 -3.16 5.32 -24.61
N GLY A 438 -2.44 6.44 -24.78
CA GLY A 438 -2.24 7.43 -23.73
C GLY A 438 -1.38 6.94 -22.55
N TYR A 439 -0.51 5.95 -22.78
CA TYR A 439 0.44 5.52 -21.76
C TYR A 439 1.40 6.65 -21.39
N PRO A 440 1.68 6.92 -20.09
CA PRO A 440 2.46 8.09 -19.66
C PRO A 440 3.87 8.16 -20.23
N ILE A 441 4.53 7.00 -20.35
CA ILE A 441 5.91 6.91 -20.82
C ILE A 441 5.95 6.21 -22.16
N THR A 442 6.46 6.90 -23.18
CA THR A 442 6.56 6.33 -24.53
C THR A 442 7.57 5.18 -24.59
N PRO A 443 7.52 4.28 -25.59
CA PRO A 443 8.49 3.18 -25.73
C PRO A 443 9.97 3.62 -25.83
N ASP A 444 10.23 4.86 -26.23
CA ASP A 444 11.55 5.49 -26.26
C ASP A 444 11.89 6.30 -24.99
N GLY A 445 11.05 6.20 -23.96
CA GLY A 445 11.33 6.70 -22.61
C GLY A 445 11.12 8.20 -22.43
N ARG A 446 10.19 8.80 -23.19
CA ARG A 446 9.79 10.21 -23.09
C ARG A 446 8.46 10.36 -22.37
N ASN A 447 8.19 11.55 -21.85
CA ASN A 447 6.87 11.89 -21.32
C ASN A 447 5.87 12.10 -22.47
N HIS A 448 4.86 11.25 -22.56
CA HIS A 448 3.76 11.38 -23.52
C HIS A 448 2.99 12.70 -23.35
N TYR A 449 2.92 13.21 -22.13
CA TYR A 449 2.19 14.41 -21.73
C TYR A 449 3.08 15.64 -21.56
N ALA A 450 4.30 15.64 -22.11
CA ALA A 450 5.25 16.77 -22.00
C ALA A 450 4.65 18.13 -22.40
N ASN A 451 3.81 18.15 -23.44
CA ASN A 451 3.14 19.36 -23.94
C ASN A 451 1.68 19.48 -23.46
N ALA A 452 1.29 18.68 -22.47
CA ALA A 452 -0.06 18.59 -21.93
C ALA A 452 -0.01 18.57 -20.38
N ASP A 453 -0.97 17.91 -19.73
CA ASP A 453 -1.01 17.73 -18.28
C ASP A 453 -0.88 16.24 -17.98
N ASN A 454 0.04 15.85 -17.09
CA ASN A 454 0.22 14.44 -16.73
C ASN A 454 -1.06 13.80 -16.14
N ARG A 455 -1.95 14.61 -15.56
CA ARG A 455 -3.25 14.16 -15.04
C ARG A 455 -4.23 13.71 -16.12
N ASP A 456 -3.95 14.00 -17.39
CA ASP A 456 -4.75 13.52 -18.53
C ASP A 456 -4.39 12.07 -18.93
N THR A 457 -3.53 11.40 -18.16
CA THR A 457 -3.25 9.99 -18.38
C THR A 457 -4.53 9.16 -18.35
N LYS A 458 -4.64 8.26 -19.32
CA LYS A 458 -5.81 7.41 -19.48
C LYS A 458 -5.76 6.16 -18.58
N GLY A 459 -4.69 5.90 -17.85
CA GLY A 459 -4.50 4.62 -17.17
C GLY A 459 -3.62 4.67 -15.94
N GLY A 460 -3.58 3.54 -15.23
CA GLY A 460 -2.75 3.33 -14.06
C GLY A 460 -3.52 3.17 -12.76
N CYS A 461 -2.87 2.51 -11.80
CA CYS A 461 -3.41 2.27 -10.48
C CYS A 461 -3.46 3.53 -9.59
N PHE A 462 -2.84 4.63 -10.01
CA PHE A 462 -2.84 5.89 -9.27
C PHE A 462 -3.66 6.97 -9.98
N ALA A 463 -3.25 7.35 -11.19
CA ALA A 463 -3.77 8.52 -11.86
C ALA A 463 -5.19 8.30 -12.39
N GLY A 464 -6.12 9.15 -11.97
CA GLY A 464 -7.53 9.08 -12.35
C GLY A 464 -8.33 7.97 -11.66
N ARG A 465 -7.69 7.14 -10.83
CA ARG A 465 -8.34 6.08 -10.07
C ARG A 465 -8.93 6.58 -8.77
N ASP A 466 -8.11 7.21 -7.95
CA ASP A 466 -8.47 7.73 -6.63
C ASP A 466 -9.37 8.97 -6.74
N VAL A 467 -10.31 9.13 -5.81
CA VAL A 467 -11.22 10.30 -5.71
C VAL A 467 -10.52 11.66 -5.85
N HIS A 468 -9.34 11.82 -5.27
CA HIS A 468 -8.58 13.08 -5.30
C HIS A 468 -7.98 13.36 -6.68
N SER A 469 -7.87 12.35 -7.53
CA SER A 469 -7.39 12.42 -8.92
C SER A 469 -8.52 12.22 -9.95
N ASN A 470 -9.76 12.01 -9.52
CA ASN A 470 -10.91 11.71 -10.39
C ASN A 470 -11.61 13.01 -10.84
N PRO A 471 -11.42 13.48 -12.09
CA PRO A 471 -12.07 14.70 -12.58
C PRO A 471 -13.61 14.61 -12.68
N ASN A 472 -14.19 13.42 -12.52
CA ASN A 472 -15.63 13.18 -12.59
C ASN A 472 -16.31 13.08 -11.22
N LYS A 473 -15.56 13.20 -10.11
CA LYS A 473 -16.09 13.11 -8.72
C LYS A 473 -17.39 13.89 -8.51
N ASP A 474 -17.54 15.04 -9.16
CA ASP A 474 -18.70 15.93 -8.99
C ASP A 474 -19.75 15.83 -10.13
N LYS A 475 -19.69 14.78 -10.95
CA LYS A 475 -20.51 14.65 -12.18
C LYS A 475 -21.02 13.24 -12.44
N ASP A 476 -20.68 12.29 -11.59
CA ASP A 476 -20.97 10.87 -11.76
C ASP A 476 -22.12 10.38 -10.84
N GLY A 477 -22.85 11.31 -10.22
CA GLY A 477 -24.07 11.05 -9.44
C GLY A 477 -23.83 10.56 -8.02
N VAL A 478 -22.59 10.62 -7.52
CA VAL A 478 -22.22 10.27 -6.13
C VAL A 478 -21.39 11.38 -5.49
N GLU A 479 -21.75 12.62 -5.79
CA GLU A 479 -21.03 13.80 -5.35
C GLU A 479 -20.93 13.86 -3.82
N THR A 480 -19.71 14.06 -3.32
CA THR A 480 -19.43 14.16 -1.88
C THR A 480 -18.98 15.58 -1.51
N PRO A 481 -19.49 16.14 -0.39
CA PRO A 481 -19.01 17.40 0.15
C PRO A 481 -17.52 17.34 0.51
N GLU A 482 -16.83 18.46 0.36
CA GLU A 482 -15.42 18.61 0.72
C GLU A 482 -15.29 19.44 1.99
N HIS A 483 -14.99 18.77 3.10
CA HIS A 483 -14.75 19.40 4.39
C HIS A 483 -13.25 19.64 4.54
N LEU A 484 -12.80 20.85 4.20
CA LEU A 484 -11.39 21.18 4.00
C LEU A 484 -10.85 22.20 5.02
N ASN A 485 -9.63 21.96 5.48
CA ASN A 485 -8.84 22.91 6.26
C ASN A 485 -8.21 24.00 5.33
N ALA A 486 -7.33 24.85 5.85
CA ALA A 486 -6.71 25.92 5.05
C ALA A 486 -5.84 25.40 3.89
N ILE A 487 -5.08 24.30 4.11
CA ILE A 487 -4.27 23.65 3.08
C ILE A 487 -5.16 23.06 1.99
N GLY A 488 -6.17 22.29 2.39
CA GLY A 488 -7.12 21.68 1.46
C GLY A 488 -7.84 22.71 0.59
N LYS A 489 -8.31 23.82 1.19
CA LYS A 489 -8.93 24.93 0.46
C LYS A 489 -7.99 25.56 -0.56
N TRP A 490 -6.71 25.71 -0.21
CA TRP A 490 -5.72 26.25 -1.14
C TRP A 490 -5.46 25.28 -2.29
N LEU A 491 -5.27 23.98 -2.02
CA LEU A 491 -5.08 22.96 -3.04
C LEU A 491 -6.32 22.84 -3.97
N GLN A 492 -7.52 22.92 -3.40
CA GLN A 492 -8.78 22.93 -4.15
C GLN A 492 -8.83 24.12 -5.13
N ALA A 493 -8.52 25.33 -4.65
CA ALA A 493 -8.60 26.54 -5.45
C ALA A 493 -7.52 26.62 -6.55
N ASN A 494 -6.29 26.17 -6.25
CA ASN A 494 -5.13 26.42 -7.10
C ASN A 494 -4.69 25.22 -7.95
N VAL A 495 -4.90 24.00 -7.45
CA VAL A 495 -4.34 22.78 -8.05
C VAL A 495 -5.44 21.85 -8.57
N SER A 496 -6.27 21.34 -7.65
CA SER A 496 -7.27 20.31 -7.93
C SER A 496 -8.39 20.84 -8.80
N LYS A 497 -8.99 21.97 -8.39
CA LYS A 497 -10.18 22.59 -8.99
C LYS A 497 -11.41 21.68 -9.07
N ILE A 498 -11.40 20.56 -8.33
CA ILE A 498 -12.57 19.73 -8.05
C ILE A 498 -13.30 20.32 -6.83
N GLY A 499 -14.61 20.11 -6.72
CA GLY A 499 -15.45 20.52 -5.60
C GLY A 499 -15.77 22.02 -5.53
N ASN A 500 -15.23 22.84 -6.44
CA ASN A 500 -15.43 24.29 -6.48
C ASN A 500 -16.13 24.80 -7.74
N GLY A 501 -16.73 23.90 -8.53
CA GLY A 501 -17.44 24.23 -9.77
C GLY A 501 -16.54 24.56 -10.98
N GLN A 502 -15.22 24.53 -10.85
CA GLN A 502 -14.29 24.79 -11.96
C GLN A 502 -13.94 23.55 -12.79
N HIS A 503 -14.41 22.36 -12.39
CA HIS A 503 -14.23 21.12 -13.13
C HIS A 503 -12.77 20.78 -13.43
N GLY A 504 -11.94 20.84 -12.40
CA GLY A 504 -10.52 20.55 -12.47
C GLY A 504 -10.15 19.09 -12.71
N LYS A 505 -8.84 18.83 -12.63
CA LYS A 505 -8.23 17.52 -12.92
C LYS A 505 -7.76 16.77 -11.67
N GLY A 506 -8.04 17.30 -10.48
CA GLY A 506 -7.61 16.70 -9.23
C GLY A 506 -6.14 16.94 -8.90
N LEU A 507 -5.66 16.27 -7.87
CA LEU A 507 -4.31 16.37 -7.36
C LEU A 507 -3.33 15.48 -8.14
N TRP A 508 -2.05 15.84 -8.08
CA TRP A 508 -0.94 15.02 -8.57
C TRP A 508 -0.15 14.43 -7.40
N CYS A 509 0.69 13.42 -7.66
CA CYS A 509 1.41 12.65 -6.64
C CYS A 509 2.16 13.56 -5.64
N THR A 510 2.83 14.60 -6.13
CA THR A 510 3.62 15.53 -5.32
C THR A 510 2.79 16.48 -4.46
N ASN A 511 1.49 16.62 -4.72
CA ASN A 511 0.60 17.39 -3.86
C ASN A 511 0.22 16.63 -2.58
N CYS A 512 0.38 15.30 -2.57
CA CYS A 512 0.17 14.46 -1.39
C CYS A 512 1.50 14.03 -0.76
N HIS A 513 2.46 13.56 -1.56
CA HIS A 513 3.75 13.09 -1.09
C HIS A 513 4.78 14.23 -1.09
N ASN A 514 4.73 15.11 -0.06
CA ASN A 514 5.60 16.28 0.08
C ASN A 514 6.12 16.46 1.51
N GLN A 515 7.01 17.44 1.70
CA GLN A 515 7.68 17.69 2.98
C GLN A 515 6.73 18.23 4.06
N LEU A 516 5.60 18.82 3.67
CA LEU A 516 4.67 19.41 4.64
C LEU A 516 4.07 18.35 5.56
N SER A 517 3.73 17.16 5.04
CA SER A 517 3.17 16.08 5.87
C SER A 517 4.10 15.74 7.04
N ARG A 518 5.43 15.73 6.82
CA ARG A 518 6.46 15.52 7.86
C ARG A 518 6.53 16.67 8.86
N GLU A 519 6.49 17.91 8.35
CA GLU A 519 6.52 19.10 9.21
C GLU A 519 5.30 19.17 10.14
N LEU A 520 4.12 18.82 9.61
CA LEU A 520 2.88 18.77 10.37
C LEU A 520 2.94 17.63 11.40
N TYR A 521 3.32 16.43 10.98
CA TYR A 521 3.44 15.27 11.86
C TYR A 521 4.40 15.52 13.02
N GLN A 522 5.58 16.09 12.77
CA GLN A 522 6.56 16.38 13.83
C GLN A 522 5.97 17.29 14.92
N ARG A 523 5.08 18.22 14.56
CA ARG A 523 4.50 19.22 15.47
C ARG A 523 3.16 18.82 16.06
N ASP A 524 2.61 17.68 15.68
CA ASP A 524 1.37 17.18 16.26
C ASP A 524 1.63 16.63 17.68
N HIS A 525 0.77 16.96 18.64
CA HIS A 525 0.65 16.28 19.92
C HIS A 525 -0.85 16.26 20.27
N ILE A 526 -1.58 15.46 19.51
CA ILE A 526 -3.03 15.39 19.58
C ILE A 526 -3.48 14.47 20.72
N THR A 527 -4.51 14.89 21.44
CA THR A 527 -5.14 14.07 22.49
C THR A 527 -6.46 13.45 22.02
N HIS A 528 -7.05 13.99 20.94
CA HIS A 528 -8.22 13.42 20.28
C HIS A 528 -8.30 13.85 18.81
N ALA A 529 -8.08 12.92 17.87
CA ALA A 529 -7.96 13.19 16.44
C ALA A 529 -9.26 13.73 15.82
N PHE A 530 -10.39 13.05 16.04
CA PHE A 530 -11.69 13.43 15.43
C PHE A 530 -12.28 14.74 15.96
N ARG A 531 -11.76 15.26 17.07
CA ARG A 531 -12.13 16.58 17.62
C ARG A 531 -11.00 17.59 17.46
N GLN A 532 -9.85 17.15 16.97
CA GLN A 532 -8.62 17.93 16.82
C GLN A 532 -8.21 18.62 18.12
N GLU A 533 -8.33 17.91 19.24
CA GLU A 533 -7.87 18.36 20.56
C GLU A 533 -6.37 18.07 20.73
N GLY A 534 -5.68 18.91 21.49
CA GLY A 534 -4.22 18.88 21.65
C GLY A 534 -3.53 19.93 20.76
N GLU A 535 -2.27 19.68 20.43
CA GLU A 535 -1.45 20.59 19.61
C GLU A 535 -1.39 20.08 18.17
N THR A 536 -1.69 20.96 17.22
CA THR A 536 -1.55 20.67 15.78
C THR A 536 -1.52 21.96 14.97
N LEU A 537 -0.78 21.93 13.85
CA LEU A 537 -0.78 23.01 12.86
C LEU A 537 -1.93 22.90 11.85
N ARG A 538 -2.62 21.75 11.80
CA ARG A 538 -3.59 21.39 10.75
C ARG A 538 -4.89 22.19 10.81
N ASN A 539 -5.13 22.91 11.92
CA ASN A 539 -6.25 23.83 12.11
C ASN A 539 -5.85 25.31 12.00
N LYS A 540 -4.63 25.61 11.55
CA LYS A 540 -4.10 26.97 11.43
C LYS A 540 -4.22 27.52 10.01
N SER A 541 -4.03 28.83 9.86
CA SER A 541 -3.89 29.49 8.56
C SER A 541 -2.56 29.12 7.90
N LEU A 542 -2.47 29.28 6.57
CA LEU A 542 -1.23 29.06 5.82
C LEU A 542 -0.08 29.92 6.33
N GLU A 543 -0.33 31.21 6.62
CA GLU A 543 0.66 32.11 7.22
C GLU A 543 1.23 31.56 8.55
N ALA A 544 0.37 31.01 9.40
CA ALA A 544 0.78 30.49 10.70
C ALA A 544 1.55 29.17 10.56
N ILE A 545 1.15 28.33 9.59
CA ILE A 545 1.87 27.10 9.23
C ILE A 545 3.27 27.47 8.71
N ALA A 546 3.35 28.39 7.74
CA ALA A 546 4.61 28.84 7.16
C ALA A 546 5.57 29.39 8.24
N LEU A 547 5.06 30.26 9.12
CA LEU A 547 5.82 30.79 10.24
C LEU A 547 6.32 29.68 11.17
N ALA A 548 5.48 28.71 11.52
CA ALA A 548 5.83 27.63 12.44
C ALA A 548 6.85 26.64 11.87
N ILE A 549 6.95 26.54 10.54
CA ILE A 549 7.95 25.70 9.85
C ILE A 549 9.16 26.51 9.36
N GLY A 550 9.19 27.83 9.61
CA GLY A 550 10.33 28.69 9.30
C GLY A 550 10.47 29.09 7.83
N VAL A 551 9.38 29.10 7.07
CA VAL A 551 9.36 29.49 5.65
C VAL A 551 8.40 30.67 5.41
N THR A 552 8.50 31.29 4.24
CA THR A 552 7.49 32.27 3.81
C THR A 552 6.22 31.56 3.33
N GLU A 553 5.06 32.22 3.40
CA GLU A 553 3.82 31.65 2.84
C GLU A 553 3.97 31.33 1.34
N LYS A 554 4.71 32.17 0.60
CA LYS A 554 5.05 31.92 -0.81
C LYS A 554 5.82 30.60 -0.98
N GLU A 555 6.84 30.39 -0.17
CA GLU A 555 7.64 29.16 -0.19
C GLU A 555 6.81 27.92 0.20
N LEU A 556 5.94 28.04 1.22
CA LEU A 556 5.01 26.97 1.60
C LEU A 556 4.16 26.55 0.39
N VAL A 557 3.53 27.51 -0.30
CA VAL A 557 2.62 27.16 -1.40
C VAL A 557 3.34 26.67 -2.65
N GLU A 558 4.49 27.26 -3.01
CA GLU A 558 5.22 26.93 -4.24
C GLU A 558 6.09 25.68 -4.12
N ARG A 559 6.68 25.41 -2.94
CA ARG A 559 7.67 24.33 -2.78
C ARG A 559 7.19 23.15 -1.93
N TYR A 560 6.18 23.35 -1.08
CA TYR A 560 5.62 22.28 -0.26
C TYR A 560 4.28 21.79 -0.79
N LEU A 561 3.35 22.69 -1.13
CA LEU A 561 2.00 22.30 -1.58
C LEU A 561 1.91 21.96 -3.07
N ASP A 562 2.57 22.71 -3.95
CA ASP A 562 2.55 22.46 -5.40
C ASP A 562 3.95 22.51 -6.04
N PRO A 563 4.92 21.69 -5.57
CA PRO A 563 6.28 21.69 -6.10
C PRO A 563 6.32 21.33 -7.59
N LYS A 564 7.17 22.04 -8.34
CA LYS A 564 7.32 21.94 -9.80
C LYS A 564 8.77 21.71 -10.18
N VAL A 565 8.98 20.97 -11.27
CA VAL A 565 10.29 20.72 -11.86
C VAL A 565 10.97 22.03 -12.26
N MET A 566 12.23 22.19 -11.88
CA MET A 566 13.08 23.33 -12.18
C MET A 566 14.29 22.85 -12.98
N LEU A 567 14.22 22.95 -14.30
CA LEU A 567 15.26 22.40 -15.19
C LEU A 567 16.52 23.27 -15.22
N ASP A 568 17.68 22.64 -15.07
CA ASP A 568 18.97 23.22 -15.42
C ASP A 568 19.22 23.19 -16.94
N LYS A 569 20.35 23.75 -17.37
CA LYS A 569 20.76 23.78 -18.79
C LYS A 569 20.97 22.40 -19.43
N ASN A 570 21.08 21.34 -18.64
CA ASN A 570 21.25 19.96 -19.08
C ASN A 570 19.93 19.17 -19.06
N GLY A 571 18.82 19.81 -18.64
CA GLY A 571 17.52 19.16 -18.47
C GLY A 571 17.41 18.30 -17.21
N HIS A 572 18.27 18.53 -16.22
CA HIS A 572 18.17 17.94 -14.88
C HIS A 572 17.30 18.81 -13.97
N ASP A 573 16.57 18.21 -13.04
CA ASP A 573 15.88 18.97 -11.99
C ASP A 573 16.89 19.51 -11.00
N ASP A 574 16.74 20.77 -10.58
CA ASP A 574 17.38 21.30 -9.39
C ASP A 574 16.49 21.01 -8.17
N PRO A 575 16.81 20.00 -7.34
CA PRO A 575 15.92 19.61 -6.27
C PRO A 575 15.87 20.62 -5.12
N ALA A 576 16.87 21.50 -5.03
CA ALA A 576 16.86 22.59 -4.06
C ALA A 576 15.85 23.64 -4.48
N GLU A 577 15.69 23.94 -5.76
CA GLU A 577 14.70 24.92 -6.22
C GLU A 577 13.29 24.30 -6.37
N SER A 578 13.20 23.07 -6.89
CA SER A 578 11.92 22.44 -7.28
C SER A 578 10.98 22.10 -6.13
N GLY A 579 11.53 21.82 -4.95
CA GLY A 579 10.77 21.35 -3.80
C GLY A 579 10.42 19.85 -3.84
N ILE A 580 10.54 19.18 -4.99
CA ILE A 580 10.06 17.80 -5.20
C ILE A 580 10.82 16.78 -4.34
N LEU A 581 12.14 16.92 -4.22
CA LEU A 581 12.97 16.03 -3.40
C LEU A 581 13.33 16.63 -2.04
N LEU A 582 12.58 17.61 -1.53
CA LEU A 582 12.78 18.11 -0.16
C LEU A 582 12.61 17.02 0.88
N ASN A 583 11.68 16.09 0.64
CA ASN A 583 11.52 14.86 1.42
C ASN A 583 12.77 14.02 1.51
N TRP A 584 13.67 14.15 0.53
CA TRP A 584 14.94 13.47 0.47
C TRP A 584 16.10 14.43 0.71
N ALA A 585 15.91 15.68 1.12
CA ALA A 585 17.04 16.58 1.33
C ALA A 585 17.97 16.05 2.45
N LYS A 586 19.27 16.35 2.34
CA LYS A 586 20.25 15.95 3.36
C LYS A 586 19.90 16.59 4.71
N GLU A 587 19.63 17.89 4.68
CA GLU A 587 19.09 18.65 5.80
C GLU A 587 17.59 18.76 5.60
N ARG A 588 16.82 18.08 6.45
CA ARG A 588 15.35 18.12 6.47
C ARG A 588 14.83 17.76 7.85
N THR A 589 13.56 18.06 8.11
CA THR A 589 12.86 17.55 9.28
C THR A 589 12.62 16.05 9.12
N GLU A 590 13.06 15.31 10.14
CA GLU A 590 12.75 13.90 10.33
C GLU A 590 11.99 13.80 11.64
N ALA A 591 10.88 13.07 11.65
CA ALA A 591 10.07 13.01 12.85
C ALA A 591 10.74 12.17 13.96
N ASP A 592 10.40 12.48 15.20
CA ASP A 592 10.82 11.70 16.36
C ASP A 592 10.02 10.39 16.46
N ILE A 593 10.71 9.29 16.80
CA ILE A 593 10.14 7.95 16.89
C ILE A 593 9.75 7.58 18.32
N ALA A 594 10.59 7.93 19.30
CA ALA A 594 10.46 7.52 20.69
C ALA A 594 11.38 8.35 21.62
N VAL A 595 11.11 8.30 22.92
CA VAL A 595 12.03 8.78 23.97
C VAL A 595 12.86 7.61 24.50
N ILE A 596 14.18 7.79 24.56
CA ILE A 596 15.14 6.77 25.02
C ILE A 596 15.88 7.21 26.28
N ALA A 597 16.40 6.23 27.01
CA ALA A 597 17.28 6.46 28.16
C ALA A 597 18.71 6.81 27.70
N MET A 598 19.33 7.75 28.40
CA MET A 598 20.68 8.24 28.13
C MET A 598 21.60 8.06 29.35
N GLN A 599 22.90 7.89 29.10
CA GLN A 599 23.96 7.84 30.09
C GLN A 599 25.16 8.65 29.61
N GLY A 600 25.54 9.71 30.32
CA GLY A 600 26.72 10.53 30.00
C GLY A 600 26.67 11.13 28.59
N GLY A 601 25.48 11.52 28.14
CA GLY A 601 25.24 12.10 26.81
C GLY A 601 25.21 11.09 25.65
N LYS A 602 25.12 9.79 25.93
CA LYS A 602 24.99 8.72 24.92
C LYS A 602 23.77 7.84 25.20
N PRO A 603 23.20 7.17 24.20
CA PRO A 603 22.15 6.16 24.43
C PRO A 603 22.60 5.12 25.46
N LEU A 604 21.73 4.82 26.42
CA LEU A 604 21.94 3.70 27.32
C LEU A 604 21.74 2.40 26.54
N ILE A 605 22.86 1.74 26.23
CA ILE A 605 22.89 0.47 25.49
C ILE A 605 23.04 -0.67 26.49
N HIS A 606 22.18 -1.66 26.39
CA HIS A 606 22.37 -2.96 27.02
C HIS A 606 22.73 -3.98 25.95
N LYS A 607 23.39 -5.06 26.36
CA LYS A 607 23.61 -6.22 25.50
C LYS A 607 22.61 -7.29 25.86
N ASP A 608 22.05 -7.90 24.84
CA ASP A 608 21.18 -9.05 25.02
C ASP A 608 21.99 -10.34 25.26
N GLU A 609 21.28 -11.47 25.17
CA GLU A 609 21.81 -12.79 25.48
C GLU A 609 22.89 -13.29 24.50
N ASP A 610 22.87 -12.80 23.26
CA ASP A 610 23.85 -13.11 22.22
C ASP A 610 24.89 -11.98 22.06
N GLY A 611 24.77 -10.93 22.87
CA GLY A 611 25.69 -9.80 22.90
C GLY A 611 25.32 -8.67 21.95
N ASP A 612 24.15 -8.74 21.31
CA ASP A 612 23.62 -7.72 20.43
C ASP A 612 23.25 -6.46 21.25
N PRO A 613 23.67 -5.27 20.81
CA PRO A 613 23.34 -4.03 21.49
C PRO A 613 21.87 -3.67 21.25
N SER A 614 21.19 -3.24 22.31
CA SER A 614 19.82 -2.73 22.25
C SER A 614 19.68 -1.49 23.12
N VAL A 615 18.92 -0.49 22.66
CA VAL A 615 18.62 0.72 23.43
C VAL A 615 17.38 0.54 24.29
N THR A 616 17.28 1.29 25.39
CA THR A 616 16.08 1.30 26.23
C THR A 616 15.12 2.39 25.81
N ILE A 617 13.98 2.01 25.23
CA ILE A 617 12.84 2.91 24.99
C ILE A 617 12.12 3.17 26.32
N LEU A 618 11.95 4.45 26.66
CA LEU A 618 11.20 4.90 27.83
C LEU A 618 9.74 5.23 27.49
N SER A 619 9.49 5.73 26.27
CA SER A 619 8.15 6.04 25.77
C SER A 619 8.09 5.90 24.26
N ALA A 620 7.00 5.32 23.76
CA ALA A 620 6.66 5.30 22.33
C ALA A 620 6.01 6.60 21.86
N ASP A 621 5.49 7.42 22.79
CA ASP A 621 5.09 8.79 22.50
C ASP A 621 6.36 9.67 22.51
N PRO A 622 6.77 10.23 21.36
CA PRO A 622 7.96 11.05 21.27
C PRO A 622 7.77 12.46 21.86
N MET A 623 6.52 12.90 22.08
CA MET A 623 6.20 14.25 22.56
C MET A 623 6.01 14.32 24.08
N VAL A 624 6.11 13.19 24.77
CA VAL A 624 6.09 13.17 26.23
C VAL A 624 7.29 13.96 26.77
N ASP A 625 7.06 14.73 27.83
CA ASP A 625 8.13 15.43 28.53
C ASP A 625 9.15 14.42 29.09
N PRO A 626 10.41 14.41 28.62
CA PRO A 626 11.40 13.44 29.08
C PRO A 626 11.68 13.54 30.58
N ASP A 627 11.59 14.73 31.17
CA ASP A 627 11.81 14.97 32.60
C ASP A 627 10.72 14.33 33.47
N SER A 628 9.56 14.02 32.87
CA SER A 628 8.46 13.32 33.55
C SER A 628 8.67 11.80 33.64
N LEU A 629 9.62 11.25 32.87
CA LEU A 629 9.82 9.81 32.77
C LEU A 629 10.71 9.26 33.88
N LYS A 630 10.39 8.05 34.33
CA LYS A 630 11.22 7.33 35.31
C LYS A 630 12.44 6.73 34.62
N LEU A 631 13.62 7.20 34.99
CA LEU A 631 14.89 6.69 34.46
C LEU A 631 15.27 5.31 35.04
N PRO A 632 15.75 4.37 34.21
CA PRO A 632 16.29 3.10 34.68
C PRO A 632 17.64 3.29 35.37
N ARG A 633 18.08 2.28 36.13
CA ARG A 633 19.40 2.32 36.79
C ARG A 633 20.51 2.51 35.75
N GLY A 634 21.35 3.52 35.96
CA GLY A 634 22.49 3.83 35.09
C GLY A 634 22.19 4.91 34.06
N ALA A 635 20.91 5.24 33.82
CA ALA A 635 20.55 6.42 33.07
C ALA A 635 20.64 7.68 33.94
N ASP A 636 21.10 8.78 33.34
CA ASP A 636 21.16 10.10 33.95
C ASP A 636 20.30 11.14 33.21
N ASP A 637 19.75 10.78 32.05
CA ASP A 637 18.97 11.66 31.18
C ASP A 637 18.02 10.86 30.26
N ALA A 638 17.10 11.54 29.58
CA ALA A 638 16.20 10.99 28.56
C ALA A 638 16.00 11.98 27.41
N ILE A 639 15.92 11.47 26.18
CA ILE A 639 15.75 12.33 25.00
C ILE A 639 14.87 11.67 23.94
N ALA A 640 14.05 12.49 23.26
CA ALA A 640 13.39 12.09 22.02
C ALA A 640 14.44 11.94 20.91
N VAL A 641 14.32 10.89 20.10
CA VAL A 641 15.23 10.63 18.98
C VAL A 641 14.48 10.53 17.65
N PRO A 642 15.09 10.95 16.53
CA PRO A 642 14.48 10.87 15.21
C PRO A 642 14.47 9.43 14.68
N TYR A 643 13.59 9.13 13.73
CA TYR A 643 13.54 7.83 13.05
C TYR A 643 14.89 7.34 12.52
N ARG A 644 15.75 8.24 12.01
CA ARG A 644 17.09 7.89 11.51
C ARG A 644 18.00 7.25 12.57
N ALA A 645 17.71 7.45 13.85
CA ALA A 645 18.47 6.84 14.94
C ALA A 645 18.17 5.34 15.08
N ALA A 646 16.96 4.93 14.66
CA ALA A 646 16.48 3.56 14.74
C ALA A 646 16.44 2.85 13.39
N ASP A 647 16.42 3.55 12.27
CA ASP A 647 16.15 2.96 10.96
C ASP A 647 16.92 3.70 9.85
N HIS A 648 17.66 2.95 9.03
CA HIS A 648 18.35 3.49 7.85
C HIS A 648 17.39 3.81 6.70
N GLY A 649 16.21 3.18 6.68
CA GLY A 649 15.01 3.55 5.91
C GLY A 649 14.34 4.83 6.42
N ARG A 650 14.75 5.34 7.58
CA ARG A 650 14.27 6.58 8.20
C ARG A 650 12.74 6.57 8.32
N ASP A 651 12.09 7.69 8.03
CA ASP A 651 10.65 7.88 8.12
C ASP A 651 9.91 7.64 6.78
N TYR A 652 10.58 7.11 5.75
CA TYR A 652 9.94 6.78 4.47
C TYR A 652 9.05 5.54 4.61
N TRP A 653 7.85 5.56 4.01
CA TRP A 653 6.82 4.51 4.14
C TRP A 653 6.25 4.30 5.54
N LEU A 654 6.68 5.11 6.50
CA LEU A 654 6.15 5.18 7.86
C LEU A 654 5.24 6.39 8.01
N ALA A 655 4.46 6.46 9.09
CA ALA A 655 3.45 7.50 9.26
C ALA A 655 3.97 8.92 8.98
N PRO A 656 5.12 9.38 9.49
CA PRO A 656 5.55 10.75 9.23
C PRO A 656 5.82 11.07 7.75
N GLY A 657 6.25 10.09 6.96
CA GLY A 657 6.62 10.26 5.57
C GLY A 657 5.48 10.13 4.57
N GLU A 658 4.30 9.70 5.02
CA GLU A 658 3.14 9.41 4.18
C GLU A 658 2.03 10.47 4.36
N PRO A 659 1.16 10.65 3.35
CA PRO A 659 0.06 11.61 3.43
C PRO A 659 -1.02 11.17 4.41
N HIS A 660 -1.69 12.15 5.01
CA HIS A 660 -2.84 11.96 5.89
C HIS A 660 -4.05 12.75 5.36
N CYS A 661 -5.27 12.24 5.56
CA CYS A 661 -6.50 12.99 5.38
C CYS A 661 -6.43 14.32 6.16
N ALA A 662 -5.89 14.29 7.37
CA ALA A 662 -5.68 15.48 8.22
C ALA A 662 -4.73 16.54 7.62
N ASP A 663 -3.98 16.24 6.56
CA ASP A 663 -3.20 17.25 5.80
C ASP A 663 -4.13 18.27 5.15
N CYS A 664 -5.28 17.83 4.61
CA CYS A 664 -6.17 18.67 3.79
C CYS A 664 -7.59 18.81 4.34
N HIS A 665 -8.07 17.84 5.12
CA HIS A 665 -9.42 17.79 5.65
C HIS A 665 -9.51 18.38 7.06
N GLU A 666 -10.67 18.96 7.38
CA GLU A 666 -11.00 19.38 8.74
C GLU A 666 -11.56 18.22 9.56
N ALA A 667 -11.30 18.22 10.87
CA ALA A 667 -11.93 17.26 11.77
C ALA A 667 -13.46 17.43 11.76
N PRO A 668 -14.25 16.35 11.78
CA PRO A 668 -13.86 14.98 12.13
C PRO A 668 -13.45 14.08 10.94
N TYR A 669 -13.24 14.63 9.73
CA TYR A 669 -12.93 13.88 8.50
C TYR A 669 -11.45 13.54 8.39
N VAL A 670 -10.89 12.95 9.44
CA VAL A 670 -9.46 12.69 9.62
C VAL A 670 -9.22 11.29 10.16
N GLU A 671 -8.00 10.79 10.05
CA GLU A 671 -7.57 9.55 10.69
C GLU A 671 -7.69 9.60 12.22
N GLY A 672 -7.72 8.43 12.86
CA GLY A 672 -7.59 8.33 14.32
C GLY A 672 -6.15 8.54 14.78
N GLN A 673 -5.93 8.55 16.09
CA GLN A 673 -4.59 8.56 16.66
C GLN A 673 -3.79 7.29 16.30
N GLY A 674 -2.46 7.40 16.32
CA GLY A 674 -1.53 6.29 16.18
C GLY A 674 -1.25 5.55 17.50
N GLY A 675 -0.28 4.64 17.46
CA GLY A 675 0.31 3.99 18.63
C GLY A 675 0.17 2.47 18.68
N ILE A 676 -0.90 1.89 18.14
CA ILE A 676 -1.03 0.42 18.14
C ILE A 676 -0.10 -0.26 17.13
N ALA A 677 0.26 0.43 16.04
CA ALA A 677 1.15 -0.06 15.00
C ALA A 677 2.58 0.48 15.16
N TYR A 678 2.98 0.86 16.38
CA TYR A 678 4.36 1.26 16.68
C TYR A 678 5.36 0.18 16.20
N PRO A 679 6.46 0.55 15.53
CA PRO A 679 6.97 1.90 15.31
C PRO A 679 6.49 2.60 14.03
N ILE A 680 5.53 2.03 13.29
CA ILE A 680 5.04 2.62 12.04
C ILE A 680 4.31 3.95 12.32
N ASN A 681 3.58 4.03 13.43
CA ASN A 681 2.93 5.25 13.92
C ASN A 681 3.18 5.44 15.43
N GLN A 682 3.04 6.68 15.90
CA GLN A 682 3.26 7.05 17.30
C GLN A 682 1.94 7.39 18.00
N PRO A 683 1.82 7.13 19.32
CA PRO A 683 0.82 7.80 20.15
C PRO A 683 0.94 9.32 20.06
N GLY A 684 -0.15 10.05 20.28
CA GLY A 684 -0.14 11.52 20.21
C GLY A 684 -0.02 12.10 18.79
N LYS A 685 0.03 11.25 17.76
CA LYS A 685 0.12 11.62 16.33
C LYS A 685 -1.04 11.02 15.55
N TYR A 686 -1.30 11.54 14.35
CA TYR A 686 -2.25 10.90 13.43
C TYR A 686 -1.71 9.55 12.95
N SER A 687 -2.60 8.57 12.80
CA SER A 687 -2.27 7.26 12.22
C SER A 687 -2.37 7.29 10.70
N LEU A 688 -1.72 6.35 10.03
CA LEU A 688 -2.01 6.07 8.62
C LEU A 688 -3.46 5.61 8.45
N MET A 689 -4.07 5.93 7.31
CA MET A 689 -5.42 5.49 6.95
C MET A 689 -5.60 3.97 7.09
N ARG A 690 -4.60 3.16 6.71
CA ARG A 690 -4.62 1.70 6.80
C ARG A 690 -4.67 1.15 8.23
N TYR A 691 -4.28 1.94 9.22
CA TYR A 691 -4.35 1.60 10.64
C TYR A 691 -5.36 2.49 11.39
N SER A 692 -6.35 3.03 10.68
CA SER A 692 -7.38 3.89 11.24
C SER A 692 -8.74 3.23 11.21
N LYS A 693 -9.50 3.47 12.28
CA LYS A 693 -10.87 2.96 12.44
C LYS A 693 -11.80 4.08 12.90
N GLY A 694 -13.04 4.00 12.44
CA GLY A 694 -14.16 4.81 12.90
C GLY A 694 -15.35 3.94 13.26
N HIS A 695 -16.50 4.58 13.52
CA HIS A 695 -17.83 3.99 13.65
C HIS A 695 -17.90 2.49 14.05
N ALA A 696 -17.87 2.22 15.37
CA ALA A 696 -17.95 0.87 15.93
C ALA A 696 -16.82 -0.10 15.50
N GLY A 697 -15.64 0.43 15.15
CA GLY A 697 -14.44 -0.37 14.88
C GLY A 697 -14.27 -0.75 13.41
N LEU A 698 -15.08 -0.17 12.52
CA LEU A 698 -14.89 -0.29 11.09
C LEU A 698 -13.59 0.40 10.69
N ALA A 699 -12.74 -0.31 9.95
CA ALA A 699 -11.58 0.27 9.31
C ALA A 699 -12.05 1.33 8.31
N CYS A 700 -11.33 2.45 8.21
CA CYS A 700 -11.66 3.50 7.24
C CYS A 700 -11.79 2.92 5.81
N GLN A 701 -10.96 1.93 5.49
CA GLN A 701 -10.97 1.26 4.19
C GLN A 701 -12.26 0.50 3.90
N ALA A 702 -12.96 0.01 4.93
CA ALA A 702 -14.23 -0.69 4.76
C ALA A 702 -15.30 0.24 4.16
N CYS A 703 -15.28 1.53 4.51
CA CYS A 703 -16.24 2.52 4.02
C CYS A 703 -15.75 3.31 2.80
N HIS A 704 -14.45 3.62 2.76
CA HIS A 704 -13.85 4.53 1.77
C HIS A 704 -13.03 3.84 0.68
N GLN A 705 -12.90 2.51 0.73
CA GLN A 705 -11.91 1.72 -0.01
C GLN A 705 -10.48 1.88 0.53
N SER A 706 -9.56 1.04 0.07
CA SER A 706 -8.12 1.18 0.30
C SER A 706 -7.53 2.42 -0.38
N ILE A 707 -6.34 2.79 0.10
CA ILE A 707 -5.54 3.93 -0.38
C ILE A 707 -5.36 3.84 -1.90
N HIS A 708 -5.37 4.97 -2.61
CA HIS A 708 -5.27 5.05 -4.08
C HIS A 708 -6.39 4.34 -4.87
N GLY A 709 -7.39 3.79 -4.20
CA GLY A 709 -8.64 3.29 -4.77
C GLY A 709 -9.87 3.92 -4.13
N LEU A 710 -9.69 5.09 -3.48
CA LEU A 710 -10.73 5.71 -2.66
C LEU A 710 -11.96 6.07 -3.49
N TYR A 711 -13.13 5.77 -2.95
CA TYR A 711 -14.40 6.07 -3.62
C TYR A 711 -14.69 7.57 -3.71
N PRO A 712 -15.38 8.01 -4.78
CA PRO A 712 -15.68 7.26 -6.01
C PRO A 712 -14.47 7.09 -6.92
N VAL A 713 -14.32 5.89 -7.47
CA VAL A 713 -13.30 5.60 -8.48
C VAL A 713 -13.84 5.81 -9.90
N THR A 714 -12.96 6.07 -10.86
CA THR A 714 -13.37 6.19 -12.27
C THR A 714 -13.60 4.80 -12.91
N PRO A 715 -14.77 4.51 -13.52
CA PRO A 715 -15.08 3.19 -14.10
C PRO A 715 -14.21 2.83 -15.31
N ARG A 716 -13.55 3.80 -15.95
CA ARG A 716 -12.63 3.57 -17.08
C ARG A 716 -11.23 3.14 -16.66
N VAL A 717 -10.87 3.37 -15.40
CA VAL A 717 -9.54 3.10 -14.85
C VAL A 717 -9.59 1.81 -14.03
N ASP A 718 -10.48 1.74 -13.03
CA ASP A 718 -10.68 0.58 -12.18
C ASP A 718 -12.15 0.12 -12.21
N THR A 719 -12.44 -0.85 -13.08
CA THR A 719 -13.79 -1.40 -13.22
C THR A 719 -14.20 -2.29 -12.05
N THR A 720 -13.25 -2.83 -11.29
CA THR A 720 -13.53 -3.78 -10.20
C THR A 720 -13.95 -3.03 -8.96
N THR A 721 -13.19 -2.02 -8.55
CA THR A 721 -13.56 -1.14 -7.43
C THR A 721 -14.86 -0.40 -7.71
N TYR A 722 -15.09 0.05 -8.94
CA TYR A 722 -16.34 0.71 -9.31
C TYR A 722 -17.58 -0.17 -9.06
N LYS A 723 -17.46 -1.49 -9.26
CA LYS A 723 -18.52 -2.48 -8.98
C LYS A 723 -18.57 -2.89 -7.51
N GLN A 724 -17.61 -2.50 -6.69
CA GLN A 724 -17.52 -2.90 -5.30
C GLN A 724 -18.56 -2.21 -4.42
N ALA A 725 -18.56 -0.87 -4.35
CA ALA A 725 -19.52 -0.11 -3.54
C ALA A 725 -21.00 -0.44 -3.83
N PRO A 726 -21.42 -0.62 -5.12
CA PRO A 726 -22.77 -1.03 -5.45
C PRO A 726 -23.17 -2.41 -4.93
N GLN A 727 -22.26 -3.28 -4.43
CA GLN A 727 -22.64 -4.54 -3.78
C GLN A 727 -23.21 -4.33 -2.37
N TYR A 728 -22.88 -3.20 -1.74
CA TYR A 728 -23.33 -2.86 -0.38
C TYR A 728 -24.44 -1.82 -0.40
N ASN A 729 -24.29 -0.77 -1.21
CA ASN A 729 -25.24 0.33 -1.28
C ASN A 729 -26.57 -0.12 -1.92
N PRO A 730 -27.72 -0.01 -1.22
CA PRO A 730 -29.02 -0.44 -1.74
C PRO A 730 -29.53 0.38 -2.93
N ASP A 731 -29.08 1.63 -3.05
CA ASP A 731 -29.36 2.52 -4.18
C ASP A 731 -28.46 2.28 -5.41
N GLY A 732 -27.53 1.32 -5.31
CA GLY A 732 -26.59 0.98 -6.38
C GLY A 732 -25.48 2.00 -6.60
N SER A 733 -25.30 2.98 -5.71
CA SER A 733 -24.25 4.00 -5.83
C SER A 733 -22.84 3.43 -5.69
N HIS A 734 -21.90 3.98 -6.46
CA HIS A 734 -20.49 3.58 -6.51
C HIS A 734 -19.55 4.41 -5.61
N GLY A 735 -20.13 5.33 -4.83
CA GLY A 735 -19.42 6.17 -3.88
C GLY A 735 -19.16 5.47 -2.54
N PRO A 736 -18.64 6.20 -1.53
CA PRO A 736 -18.45 5.69 -0.18
C PRO A 736 -19.69 4.97 0.36
N LEU A 737 -19.48 3.98 1.24
CA LEU A 737 -20.60 3.21 1.78
C LEU A 737 -21.58 4.11 2.54
N LYS A 738 -22.85 4.06 2.15
CA LYS A 738 -23.93 4.84 2.79
C LYS A 738 -24.46 4.12 4.01
N CYS A 739 -25.13 4.86 4.90
CA CYS A 739 -25.75 4.28 6.10
C CYS A 739 -26.72 3.13 5.78
N ALA A 740 -27.44 3.22 4.66
CA ALA A 740 -28.39 2.20 4.21
C ALA A 740 -27.73 0.85 3.86
N ALA A 741 -26.40 0.80 3.68
CA ALA A 741 -25.69 -0.46 3.48
C ALA A 741 -25.85 -1.39 4.69
N CYS A 742 -25.92 -0.83 5.91
CA CYS A 742 -25.98 -1.61 7.15
C CYS A 742 -27.22 -1.33 7.99
N HIS A 743 -27.76 -0.11 7.93
CA HIS A 743 -28.92 0.33 8.71
C HIS A 743 -30.17 0.46 7.84
N GLU A 744 -31.34 0.33 8.45
CA GLU A 744 -32.54 0.94 7.88
C GLU A 744 -32.51 2.46 8.10
N THR A 745 -32.85 3.19 7.05
CA THR A 745 -32.75 4.66 6.97
C THR A 745 -34.10 5.28 6.64
N ASN A 746 -34.21 6.58 6.85
CA ASN A 746 -35.33 7.35 6.32
C ASN A 746 -35.06 7.78 4.87
N GLN A 747 -36.01 8.52 4.27
CA GLN A 747 -35.88 9.03 2.90
C GLN A 747 -34.69 9.99 2.67
N TYR A 748 -34.05 10.50 3.73
CA TYR A 748 -32.86 11.35 3.66
C TYR A 748 -31.56 10.54 3.80
N GLY A 749 -31.63 9.21 3.90
CA GLY A 749 -30.47 8.34 4.09
C GLY A 749 -29.94 8.29 5.53
N VAL A 750 -30.64 8.91 6.48
CA VAL A 750 -30.25 8.95 7.90
C VAL A 750 -30.80 7.71 8.61
N PRO A 751 -30.00 6.97 9.40
CA PRO A 751 -30.48 5.81 10.15
C PRO A 751 -31.67 6.13 11.06
N LEU A 752 -32.72 5.30 11.03
CA LEU A 752 -33.88 5.47 11.91
C LEU A 752 -33.51 5.29 13.39
N ILE A 753 -32.47 4.52 13.70
CA ILE A 753 -31.89 4.43 15.06
C ILE A 753 -31.24 5.75 15.54
N ALA A 754 -30.92 6.68 14.62
CA ALA A 754 -30.39 8.00 14.94
C ALA A 754 -31.50 9.06 15.07
N GLU A 755 -32.77 8.67 15.05
CA GLU A 755 -33.89 9.60 15.24
C GLU A 755 -33.77 10.37 16.58
N GLY A 756 -33.96 11.69 16.52
CA GLY A 756 -33.84 12.57 17.68
C GLY A 756 -32.42 12.92 18.10
N LYS A 757 -31.37 12.39 17.43
CA LYS A 757 -29.99 12.85 17.65
C LYS A 757 -29.80 14.29 17.16
N THR A 758 -28.87 14.98 17.79
CA THR A 758 -28.49 16.34 17.43
C THR A 758 -26.99 16.47 17.29
N TRP A 759 -26.56 17.36 16.39
CA TRP A 759 -25.17 17.76 16.19
C TRP A 759 -25.08 19.27 16.21
N LYS A 760 -24.21 19.82 17.08
CA LYS A 760 -24.07 21.27 17.33
C LYS A 760 -25.43 21.98 17.53
N GLY A 761 -26.33 21.34 18.27
CA GLY A 761 -27.66 21.86 18.59
C GLY A 761 -28.73 21.74 17.49
N LYS A 762 -28.40 21.18 16.33
CA LYS A 762 -29.34 20.94 15.22
C LYS A 762 -29.71 19.46 15.13
N LYS A 763 -30.97 19.14 14.84
CA LYS A 763 -31.37 17.76 14.57
C LYS A 763 -30.73 17.27 13.27
N ILE A 764 -30.31 16.00 13.25
CA ILE A 764 -29.66 15.40 12.08
C ILE A 764 -30.64 14.55 11.23
N ASP A 765 -31.90 14.41 11.66
CA ASP A 765 -32.88 13.49 11.08
C ASP A 765 -33.20 13.75 9.60
N LYS A 766 -32.95 14.96 9.10
CA LYS A 766 -33.17 15.33 7.70
C LYS A 766 -31.92 15.84 6.98
N ASP A 767 -30.75 15.63 7.58
CA ASP A 767 -29.47 16.16 7.11
C ASP A 767 -28.43 15.05 7.13
N PHE A 768 -28.23 14.43 5.96
CA PHE A 768 -27.32 13.30 5.79
C PHE A 768 -25.87 13.69 6.10
N ASP A 769 -25.41 14.84 5.63
CA ASP A 769 -24.05 15.30 5.87
C ASP A 769 -23.80 15.59 7.35
N ALA A 770 -24.78 16.21 8.04
CA ALA A 770 -24.70 16.38 9.50
C ALA A 770 -24.71 15.04 10.25
N ALA A 771 -25.46 14.03 9.77
CA ALA A 771 -25.46 12.70 10.35
C ALA A 771 -24.11 11.98 10.16
N VAL A 772 -23.51 12.12 8.98
CA VAL A 772 -22.15 11.62 8.68
C VAL A 772 -21.11 12.35 9.55
N THR A 773 -21.22 13.67 9.70
CA THR A 773 -20.34 14.45 10.59
C THR A 773 -20.44 13.95 12.02
N TRP A 774 -21.67 13.78 12.52
CA TRP A 774 -21.94 13.26 13.85
C TRP A 774 -21.33 11.88 14.06
N MET A 775 -21.49 10.97 13.08
CA MET A 775 -20.93 9.63 13.14
C MET A 775 -19.40 9.64 13.30
N HIS A 776 -18.70 10.43 12.50
CA HIS A 776 -17.25 10.57 12.58
C HIS A 776 -16.81 11.18 13.92
N ALA A 777 -17.44 12.29 14.32
CA ALA A 777 -17.08 12.99 15.56
C ALA A 777 -17.40 12.19 16.84
N SER A 778 -18.38 11.29 16.77
CA SER A 778 -18.80 10.44 17.89
C SER A 778 -18.01 9.15 18.01
N ALA A 779 -17.18 8.83 17.01
CA ALA A 779 -16.37 7.61 17.04
C ALA A 779 -15.35 7.69 18.18
N PRO A 780 -15.13 6.59 18.92
CA PRO A 780 -14.09 6.57 19.93
C PRO A 780 -12.72 6.57 19.23
N ASP A 781 -11.84 7.48 19.63
CA ASP A 781 -10.47 7.53 19.14
C ASP A 781 -9.61 6.58 19.97
N LEU A 782 -9.49 5.34 19.50
CA LEU A 782 -8.85 4.24 20.24
C LEU A 782 -7.45 3.89 19.72
N GLY A 783 -6.82 4.77 18.96
CA GLY A 783 -5.50 4.47 18.40
C GLY A 783 -5.50 3.29 17.41
N GLY A 784 -6.66 3.00 16.79
CA GLY A 784 -6.86 1.81 15.94
C GLY A 784 -7.17 0.50 16.69
N ARG A 785 -7.28 0.50 18.02
CA ARG A 785 -7.74 -0.70 18.76
C ARG A 785 -9.16 -1.08 18.37
N ASN A 786 -9.50 -2.36 18.51
CA ASN A 786 -10.85 -2.85 18.31
C ASN A 786 -11.76 -2.37 19.49
N PRO A 787 -12.81 -1.55 19.25
CA PRO A 787 -13.80 -1.24 20.28
C PRO A 787 -14.61 -2.51 20.57
N ARG A 788 -14.43 -3.08 21.76
CA ARG A 788 -15.11 -4.31 22.18
C ARG A 788 -16.63 -4.19 22.22
#